data_AF-A0A848FXS9-F1
#
_entry.id   AF-A0A848FXS9-F1
#
_cell.length_a   1.000
_cell.length_b   1.000
_cell.length_c   1.000
_cell.angle_alpha   90.00
_cell.angle_beta   90.00
_cell.angle_gamma   90.00
#
_symmetry.space_group_name_H-M   'P 1'
#
loop_
_entity.id
_entity.type
_entity.pdbx_description
1 polymer ?
#
loop_
_entity_poly.entity_id
_entity_poly.type
_entity_poly.pdbx_seq_one_letter_code
_entity_poly.pdbx_strand_id
1 'polypeptide(L)'
;MSRNLLYQYSSLLPALIKNKAVLLCLLLSLQLPGFSQIEYADRQQSPIIGGTCLLCSVQDPSASIDGDLNTGSVINVTVGSNGTVGQLLKFSNRSNGGKTDSLVVALEIPGAIPDANLLQNVFLTVYDGSAPVDPAVALTSQSMRLTGNGGRFEISMLPVKGFDGLLVSMNGFNGTIVLKILYAYKRPAKHPNAAGILFVKKGSSGTGESWSNALGELADAMHYARSAPGVKQIWVSGGTYTPKYGYEDGQAYTASTPFQGFVLPDDVKIYGGFAGTESAPAQRNLSNISNRTILSGDIDNNDVPGEIPTLSNSQHVVVAAGGTTHLDGFFITAGVAWLSESTPRITKGKNNFSDRGSGIYVIGATLELSNVYIQGNHAGMGSALTNESGTVTMSNAVIAGNYSYAIAGAVINRSGSCVILNTTFSGNYCTNGPSVLNNNASSTSITNSILYGNHGALGTVDNNALLEISYSIVEGGYAGTGNITGDPKFKNMPAATTRGFTGGDYRLGSGSAALNAGSNDRLSGTGIIFPRNMANQAWGNRCNGQQCAVINFDKAVINNRFDDYALLDLPTVTEGVIGTAEFTVGWNSMPSMKTGTFIGFIIGQQSNPLDETLLNKLRIELKIGSGTTVYTMIGFSEMQKGTLNGQEVNYVGVKAPVDFGNAMFQLTQIQGAPTNIRVHGAFYQLPGLNTTLETDIAGNPRIFNKANGGIVDMGAYEMGLNAQQINVNDLTKTYGDAAFAPGFTATSGLEVTYASSNNTIAEPYRDINDNNKWKIRIKKSGSVNITASQAGNDEWEAAPDAVFTLGISRKPVTASFSSTAVLQKSYNGNEYLQLQPSQLVFAAGEIVNGDDVQLSLSNATAVFDNKDAGTGKLVTLPRGSVTLNGTAASEYQINITDDITSNNGIILAKNVTVTARPATKVYGRADPPLVYDVNGLLFQETLSGTLTRDPGNEAGSYAIKQGTLTGSPNYSITYTGNQFVITKATQQISWSQDLTVGCNSTVSQLNLSASSNAGLDIVYLIANSNLASIAGNVLTPLKPGETTITATQPGDKNHEAANSIVQTFRYQKADAIRQRWNDVLVFDNSNGDYVQWQWFKNGTSISNANQQYYNEPAGLNGSYYVIATTRNGEQHQSCAVTANGGTATALLKVAPNPAKPGSTVTVTCNYAPALLTGAKLQLTSVTGTVVQQINNVTPVTQLTMPPTSGMYVITLLLNNGQKTTLNILVK
;
A
#
# COMPACT_ATOMS: atom_id res chain seq x y z
N MET A 1 -5.56 15.51 28.28
CA MET A 1 -4.37 15.62 29.15
C MET A 1 -4.74 16.46 30.36
N SER A 2 -4.85 15.85 31.56
CA SER A 2 -5.24 16.55 32.79
C SER A 2 -4.99 15.67 34.01
N ARG A 3 -4.26 16.16 35.03
CA ARG A 3 -4.27 15.65 36.42
C ARG A 3 -3.42 16.46 37.43
N ASN A 4 -2.37 17.16 37.00
CA ASN A 4 -1.34 17.69 37.93
C ASN A 4 -1.60 19.10 38.52
N LEU A 5 -2.75 19.75 38.27
CA LEU A 5 -3.03 21.12 38.78
C LEU A 5 -3.93 21.18 40.03
N LEU A 6 -4.54 20.06 40.45
CA LEU A 6 -5.46 20.01 41.60
C LEU A 6 -4.79 19.72 42.96
N TYR A 7 -3.50 19.39 42.98
CA TYR A 7 -2.82 18.87 44.18
C TYR A 7 -2.04 19.91 45.02
N GLN A 8 -2.03 21.19 44.64
CA GLN A 8 -1.27 22.24 45.35
C GLN A 8 -2.10 23.25 46.18
N TYR A 9 -3.43 23.18 46.16
CA TYR A 9 -4.30 24.16 46.85
C TYR A 9 -5.04 23.63 48.09
N SER A 10 -4.87 22.35 48.45
CA SER A 10 -5.55 21.73 49.61
C SER A 10 -5.07 22.23 50.98
N SER A 11 -3.85 22.80 51.06
CA SER A 11 -3.22 23.22 52.33
C SER A 11 -3.64 24.61 52.82
N LEU A 12 -4.32 25.43 52.01
CA LEU A 12 -4.66 26.82 52.34
C LEU A 12 -6.12 27.05 52.75
N LEU A 13 -7.03 26.10 52.46
CA LEU A 13 -8.46 26.22 52.76
C LEU A 13 -8.77 26.59 54.24
N PRO A 14 -8.12 25.99 55.26
CA PRO A 14 -8.38 26.33 56.66
C PRO A 14 -8.00 27.77 57.07
N ALA A 15 -7.14 28.44 56.28
CA ALA A 15 -6.66 29.79 56.58
C ALA A 15 -7.61 30.87 56.05
N LEU A 16 -8.13 30.73 54.82
CA LEU A 16 -9.00 31.76 54.20
C LEU A 16 -10.35 31.89 54.90
N ILE A 17 -10.90 30.81 55.46
CA ILE A 17 -12.23 30.79 56.11
C ILE A 17 -12.31 31.75 57.32
N LYS A 18 -11.18 32.05 57.98
CA LYS A 18 -11.17 32.89 59.20
C LYS A 18 -11.26 34.39 58.94
N ASN A 19 -11.13 34.86 57.70
CA ASN A 19 -11.00 36.30 57.42
C ASN A 19 -12.06 36.80 56.42
N LYS A 20 -13.29 37.01 56.92
CA LYS A 20 -14.48 37.35 56.11
C LYS A 20 -14.27 38.56 55.17
N ALA A 21 -13.49 39.56 55.58
CA ALA A 21 -13.18 40.73 54.75
C ALA A 21 -12.35 40.37 53.51
N VAL A 22 -11.35 39.49 53.64
CA VAL A 22 -10.47 39.10 52.52
C VAL A 22 -11.22 38.26 51.49
N LEU A 23 -12.08 37.34 51.95
CA LEU A 23 -12.92 36.53 51.06
C LEU A 23 -13.91 37.41 50.27
N LEU A 24 -14.51 38.42 50.91
CA LEU A 24 -15.41 39.37 50.27
C LEU A 24 -14.68 40.25 49.23
N CYS A 25 -13.49 40.77 49.56
CA CYS A 25 -12.68 41.52 48.59
C CYS A 25 -12.22 40.66 47.40
N LEU A 26 -11.88 39.38 47.60
CA LEU A 26 -11.50 38.50 46.50
C LEU A 26 -12.68 38.28 45.54
N LEU A 27 -13.87 38.03 46.08
CA LEU A 27 -15.12 37.86 45.32
C LEU A 27 -15.52 39.11 44.54
N LEU A 28 -15.26 40.31 45.08
CA LEU A 28 -15.48 41.59 44.38
C LEU A 28 -14.42 41.89 43.30
N SER A 29 -13.22 41.29 43.40
CA SER A 29 -12.13 41.50 42.43
C SER A 29 -12.13 40.53 41.24
N LEU A 30 -12.89 39.44 41.33
CA LEU A 30 -12.99 38.41 40.31
C LEU A 30 -14.25 38.61 39.47
N GLN A 31 -14.12 39.25 38.30
CA GLN A 31 -15.15 39.22 37.26
C GLN A 31 -15.28 37.81 36.66
N LEU A 32 -16.01 36.94 37.37
CA LEU A 32 -16.46 35.64 36.89
C LEU A 32 -17.76 35.84 36.09
N PRO A 33 -17.77 35.71 34.76
CA PRO A 33 -19.02 35.71 34.00
C PRO A 33 -19.77 34.40 34.30
N GLY A 34 -21.00 34.49 34.82
CA GLY A 34 -21.80 33.30 35.13
C GLY A 34 -22.60 33.31 36.44
N PHE A 35 -22.94 34.48 36.99
CA PHE A 35 -24.14 34.61 37.82
C PHE A 35 -25.27 35.19 36.99
N SER A 36 -26.52 34.78 37.28
CA SER A 36 -27.73 35.29 36.64
C SER A 36 -28.10 36.60 37.30
N GLN A 37 -27.14 37.53 37.27
CA GLN A 37 -27.13 38.64 38.19
C GLN A 37 -28.14 39.66 37.70
N ILE A 38 -29.00 40.03 38.63
CA ILE A 38 -29.69 41.31 38.63
C ILE A 38 -28.59 42.37 38.46
N GLU A 39 -28.51 42.98 37.27
CA GLU A 39 -27.49 43.98 36.98
C GLU A 39 -28.01 45.32 37.49
N TYR A 40 -27.58 45.66 38.71
CA TYR A 40 -27.80 46.95 39.33
C TYR A 40 -27.08 48.05 38.55
N ALA A 41 -27.59 49.28 38.65
CA ALA A 41 -26.89 50.44 38.12
C ALA A 41 -25.58 50.67 38.90
N ASP A 42 -24.48 50.83 38.18
CA ASP A 42 -23.12 51.00 38.72
C ASP A 42 -22.52 52.39 38.41
N ARG A 43 -23.25 53.19 37.62
CA ARG A 43 -22.91 54.55 37.25
C ARG A 43 -24.15 55.43 37.31
N GLN A 44 -23.94 56.73 37.48
CA GLN A 44 -25.01 57.71 37.56
C GLN A 44 -24.58 59.05 36.97
N GLN A 45 -25.56 59.84 36.51
CA GLN A 45 -25.40 61.23 36.10
C GLN A 45 -26.50 62.06 36.76
N SER A 46 -26.11 63.03 37.59
CA SER A 46 -27.02 63.78 38.45
C SER A 46 -26.41 65.13 38.89
N PRO A 47 -27.21 66.20 39.11
CA PRO A 47 -28.63 66.29 38.76
C PRO A 47 -28.83 66.50 37.26
N ILE A 48 -29.81 65.79 36.68
CA ILE A 48 -30.37 66.12 35.36
C ILE A 48 -31.48 67.14 35.61
N ILE A 49 -31.35 68.36 35.09
CA ILE A 49 -32.34 69.44 35.28
C ILE A 49 -32.89 69.87 33.92
N GLY A 50 -34.22 69.93 33.80
CA GLY A 50 -34.93 70.49 32.65
C GLY A 50 -35.69 71.76 33.04
N GLY A 51 -35.66 72.79 32.19
CA GLY A 51 -36.36 74.05 32.45
C GLY A 51 -35.87 74.77 33.71
N THR A 52 -36.75 75.54 34.34
CA THR A 52 -36.45 76.36 35.53
C THR A 52 -36.91 75.68 36.82
N CYS A 53 -35.98 74.99 37.50
CA CYS A 53 -36.22 74.33 38.78
C CYS A 53 -35.34 74.98 39.87
N LEU A 54 -35.93 75.81 40.74
CA LEU A 54 -35.20 76.56 41.77
C LEU A 54 -35.07 75.75 43.07
N LEU A 55 -33.85 75.73 43.63
CA LEU A 55 -33.43 74.91 44.78
C LEU A 55 -33.57 73.38 44.59
N CYS A 56 -33.93 72.93 43.39
CA CYS A 56 -34.02 71.51 43.05
C CYS A 56 -32.63 70.86 43.07
N SER A 57 -32.51 69.70 43.74
CA SER A 57 -31.24 69.01 43.93
C SER A 57 -31.42 67.50 44.04
N VAL A 58 -30.34 66.76 43.80
CA VAL A 58 -30.22 65.35 44.20
C VAL A 58 -29.09 65.25 45.21
N GLN A 59 -29.42 64.86 46.43
CA GLN A 59 -28.45 64.65 47.51
C GLN A 59 -27.94 63.20 47.49
N ASP A 60 -26.68 63.05 47.87
CA ASP A 60 -25.93 61.78 47.91
C ASP A 60 -26.15 60.87 46.69
N PRO A 61 -25.94 61.37 45.44
CA PRO A 61 -26.31 60.66 44.22
C PRO A 61 -25.55 59.34 43.98
N SER A 62 -24.48 59.06 44.73
CA SER A 62 -23.81 57.75 44.74
C SER A 62 -24.57 56.68 45.54
N ALA A 63 -25.45 57.08 46.46
CA ALA A 63 -26.14 56.18 47.39
C ALA A 63 -27.21 55.29 46.72
N SER A 64 -27.50 55.50 45.43
CA SER A 64 -28.36 54.61 44.63
C SER A 64 -27.59 53.66 43.70
N ILE A 65 -26.26 53.63 43.82
CA ILE A 65 -25.33 52.78 43.04
C ILE A 65 -24.17 52.22 43.90
N ASP A 66 -24.28 52.29 45.24
CA ASP A 66 -23.21 51.88 46.17
C ASP A 66 -23.22 50.37 46.50
N GLY A 67 -24.34 49.70 46.28
CA GLY A 67 -24.54 48.26 46.50
C GLY A 67 -25.25 47.89 47.81
N ASP A 68 -25.59 48.85 48.68
CA ASP A 68 -26.54 48.60 49.77
C ASP A 68 -27.98 48.84 49.27
N LEU A 69 -28.88 47.92 49.59
CA LEU A 69 -30.29 47.99 49.17
C LEU A 69 -31.15 48.87 50.09
N ASN A 70 -30.52 49.55 51.06
CA ASN A 70 -31.17 50.36 52.08
C ASN A 70 -30.80 51.85 52.06
N THR A 71 -29.64 52.18 51.48
CA THR A 71 -29.24 53.54 51.10
C THR A 71 -30.07 54.03 49.92
N GLY A 72 -29.90 55.29 49.53
CA GLY A 72 -30.59 55.83 48.36
C GLY A 72 -30.43 57.33 48.18
N SER A 73 -30.25 57.74 46.93
CA SER A 73 -30.13 59.13 46.49
C SER A 73 -31.45 59.88 46.70
N VAL A 74 -31.40 61.11 47.21
CA VAL A 74 -32.61 61.89 47.57
C VAL A 74 -32.87 62.98 46.53
N ILE A 75 -33.97 62.89 45.78
CA ILE A 75 -34.49 64.02 44.99
C ILE A 75 -35.26 64.97 45.91
N ASN A 76 -34.83 66.24 45.93
CA ASN A 76 -35.53 67.34 46.56
C ASN A 76 -36.06 68.32 45.51
N VAL A 77 -37.36 68.65 45.64
CA VAL A 77 -38.07 69.65 44.83
C VAL A 77 -38.62 70.72 45.78
N THR A 78 -38.53 72.01 45.41
CA THR A 78 -38.98 73.10 46.29
C THR A 78 -39.85 74.13 45.57
N VAL A 79 -39.37 74.75 44.47
CA VAL A 79 -40.20 75.65 43.63
C VAL A 79 -39.81 75.53 42.16
N GLY A 80 -40.78 75.27 41.28
CA GLY A 80 -40.53 75.29 39.84
C GLY A 80 -41.76 75.00 38.99
N SER A 81 -42.48 76.04 38.55
CA SER A 81 -43.47 75.87 37.48
C SER A 81 -42.75 75.48 36.18
N ASN A 82 -43.04 74.30 35.64
CA ASN A 82 -42.45 73.74 34.41
C ASN A 82 -40.93 73.45 34.49
N GLY A 83 -40.39 73.28 35.70
CA GLY A 83 -39.05 72.72 35.91
C GLY A 83 -39.11 71.21 36.15
N THR A 84 -38.02 70.49 35.86
CA THR A 84 -37.82 69.08 36.22
C THR A 84 -36.44 68.85 36.83
N VAL A 85 -36.33 67.87 37.72
CA VAL A 85 -35.07 67.40 38.29
C VAL A 85 -35.06 65.87 38.35
N GLY A 86 -33.92 65.24 38.10
CA GLY A 86 -33.80 63.79 38.12
C GLY A 86 -32.37 63.27 38.19
N GLN A 87 -32.27 61.95 38.20
CA GLN A 87 -31.02 61.20 38.20
C GLN A 87 -31.07 60.12 37.13
N LEU A 88 -30.09 60.12 36.22
CA LEU A 88 -29.91 59.09 35.21
C LEU A 88 -28.97 58.00 35.77
N LEU A 89 -29.54 56.87 36.15
CA LEU A 89 -28.83 55.65 36.52
C LEU A 89 -28.40 54.90 35.25
N LYS A 90 -27.22 54.28 35.24
CA LYS A 90 -26.68 53.53 34.09
C LYS A 90 -26.11 52.17 34.50
N PHE A 91 -26.21 51.24 33.57
CA PHE A 91 -25.76 49.85 33.65
C PHE A 91 -24.46 49.67 32.86
N SER A 92 -23.67 48.63 33.14
CA SER A 92 -22.41 48.38 32.41
C SER A 92 -22.64 47.72 31.06
N ASN A 93 -23.59 46.79 30.97
CA ASN A 93 -23.94 46.14 29.72
C ASN A 93 -25.21 46.77 29.12
N ARG A 94 -25.29 46.84 27.79
CA ARG A 94 -26.50 47.26 27.09
C ARG A 94 -27.52 46.11 27.02
N SER A 95 -28.80 46.41 27.25
CA SER A 95 -29.93 45.50 27.05
C SER A 95 -30.33 45.41 25.57
N ASN A 96 -30.94 44.29 25.18
CA ASN A 96 -31.51 44.10 23.85
C ASN A 96 -32.92 44.69 23.69
N GLY A 97 -33.64 44.97 24.79
CA GLY A 97 -34.98 45.58 24.77
C GLY A 97 -36.09 44.61 24.37
N GLY A 98 -36.87 44.94 23.34
CA GLY A 98 -37.87 44.04 22.75
C GLY A 98 -39.06 43.68 23.64
N LYS A 99 -39.27 44.38 24.77
CA LYS A 99 -40.12 43.98 25.90
C LYS A 99 -39.71 42.67 26.58
N THR A 100 -38.48 42.20 26.37
CA THR A 100 -38.00 40.93 26.95
C THR A 100 -37.32 41.18 28.30
N ASP A 101 -36.33 42.06 28.35
CA ASP A 101 -35.61 42.41 29.57
C ASP A 101 -36.50 43.29 30.48
N SER A 102 -36.55 42.98 31.78
CA SER A 102 -37.30 43.78 32.76
C SER A 102 -36.39 44.80 33.42
N LEU A 103 -36.80 46.07 33.42
CA LEU A 103 -36.12 47.17 34.11
C LEU A 103 -36.91 47.52 35.37
N VAL A 104 -36.26 47.50 36.53
CA VAL A 104 -36.89 47.70 37.84
C VAL A 104 -36.20 48.84 38.58
N VAL A 105 -36.99 49.66 39.27
CA VAL A 105 -36.50 50.69 40.20
C VAL A 105 -37.20 50.56 41.55
N ALA A 106 -36.44 50.66 42.63
CA ALA A 106 -36.95 50.75 43.99
C ALA A 106 -36.89 52.19 44.48
N LEU A 107 -38.02 52.67 44.98
CA LEU A 107 -38.23 54.04 45.43
C LEU A 107 -38.78 54.02 46.87
N GLU A 108 -38.52 55.08 47.62
CA GLU A 108 -39.06 55.29 48.97
C GLU A 108 -39.57 56.73 49.10
N ILE A 109 -40.77 56.90 49.66
CA ILE A 109 -41.28 58.19 50.13
C ILE A 109 -41.25 58.14 51.66
N PRO A 110 -40.24 58.74 52.33
CA PRO A 110 -40.01 58.52 53.75
C PRO A 110 -41.19 58.93 54.62
N GLY A 111 -41.76 57.97 55.37
CA GLY A 111 -42.83 58.23 56.34
C GLY A 111 -44.24 58.40 55.76
N ALA A 112 -44.45 58.21 54.46
CA ALA A 112 -45.77 58.26 53.83
C ALA A 112 -46.07 57.02 52.97
N ILE A 113 -47.35 56.76 52.71
CA ILE A 113 -47.78 55.78 51.70
C ILE A 113 -47.83 56.50 50.35
N PRO A 114 -47.35 55.91 49.24
CA PRO A 114 -47.36 56.57 47.94
C PRO A 114 -48.80 56.87 47.46
N ASP A 115 -49.13 58.14 47.28
CA ASP A 115 -50.45 58.59 46.81
C ASP A 115 -50.45 58.97 45.31
N ALA A 116 -51.61 58.92 44.67
CA ALA A 116 -51.75 59.15 43.23
C ALA A 116 -51.43 60.60 42.78
N ASN A 117 -51.68 61.60 43.63
CA ASN A 117 -51.44 63.02 43.31
C ASN A 117 -49.95 63.37 43.39
N LEU A 118 -49.18 62.64 44.21
CA LEU A 118 -47.72 62.64 44.19
C LEU A 118 -47.20 61.89 42.96
N LEU A 119 -47.57 60.62 42.78
CA LEU A 119 -46.99 59.72 41.78
C LEU A 119 -47.08 60.25 40.34
N GLN A 120 -48.15 60.95 39.98
CA GLN A 120 -48.30 61.57 38.65
C GLN A 120 -47.21 62.59 38.27
N ASN A 121 -46.43 63.10 39.25
CA ASN A 121 -45.32 64.03 39.01
C ASN A 121 -43.97 63.32 38.83
N VAL A 122 -43.92 62.00 39.00
CA VAL A 122 -42.70 61.19 38.88
C VAL A 122 -42.70 60.46 37.53
N PHE A 123 -41.59 60.52 36.81
CA PHE A 123 -41.44 60.01 35.46
C PHE A 123 -40.19 59.12 35.33
N LEU A 124 -40.38 57.95 34.72
CA LEU A 124 -39.32 57.02 34.33
C LEU A 124 -39.08 57.10 32.82
N THR A 125 -37.86 57.42 32.42
CA THR A 125 -37.47 57.51 31.00
C THR A 125 -36.28 56.60 30.73
N VAL A 126 -36.40 55.73 29.72
CA VAL A 126 -35.36 54.74 29.36
C VAL A 126 -34.35 55.37 28.41
N TYR A 127 -33.06 55.12 28.62
CA TYR A 127 -31.94 55.70 27.86
C TYR A 127 -31.06 54.64 27.19
N ASP A 128 -30.48 55.00 26.05
CA ASP A 128 -29.39 54.29 25.37
C ASP A 128 -28.25 55.28 25.07
N GLY A 129 -27.11 55.10 25.73
CA GLY A 129 -25.94 55.98 25.73
C GLY A 129 -26.23 57.34 26.38
N SER A 130 -26.83 58.25 25.60
CA SER A 130 -27.22 59.60 26.04
C SER A 130 -28.58 60.06 25.49
N ALA A 131 -29.29 59.20 24.76
CA ALA A 131 -30.58 59.52 24.15
C ALA A 131 -31.71 58.76 24.86
N PRO A 132 -32.88 59.40 25.13
CA PRO A 132 -34.06 58.68 25.56
C PRO A 132 -34.59 57.83 24.40
N VAL A 133 -34.85 56.55 24.63
CA VAL A 133 -35.24 55.59 23.59
C VAL A 133 -36.74 55.28 23.58
N ASP A 134 -37.36 55.17 24.75
CA ASP A 134 -38.80 54.93 24.91
C ASP A 134 -39.51 56.16 25.51
N PRO A 135 -40.85 56.28 25.32
CA PRO A 135 -41.62 57.36 25.94
C PRO A 135 -41.51 57.37 27.47
N ALA A 136 -41.50 58.57 28.06
CA ALA A 136 -41.49 58.73 29.51
C ALA A 136 -42.79 58.17 30.14
N VAL A 137 -42.64 57.33 31.17
CA VAL A 137 -43.75 56.69 31.88
C VAL A 137 -43.99 57.43 33.19
N ALA A 138 -45.15 58.09 33.31
CA ALA A 138 -45.63 58.65 34.58
C ALA A 138 -46.03 57.52 35.53
N LEU A 139 -45.76 57.67 36.83
CA LEU A 139 -46.11 56.62 37.81
C LEU A 139 -47.61 56.62 38.14
N THR A 140 -48.16 55.43 38.33
CA THR A 140 -49.54 55.21 38.79
C THR A 140 -49.58 54.17 39.90
N SER A 141 -50.61 54.19 40.74
CA SER A 141 -50.82 53.20 41.80
C SER A 141 -51.03 51.76 41.30
N GLN A 142 -51.32 51.56 40.01
CA GLN A 142 -51.42 50.23 39.39
C GLN A 142 -50.07 49.64 38.97
N SER A 143 -49.00 50.45 38.94
CA SER A 143 -47.68 50.07 38.41
C SER A 143 -46.70 49.59 39.49
N MET A 144 -47.16 49.38 40.73
CA MET A 144 -46.33 49.38 41.93
C MET A 144 -46.47 48.10 42.77
N ARG A 145 -45.35 47.61 43.29
CA ARG A 145 -45.29 46.58 44.33
C ARG A 145 -44.76 47.17 45.63
N LEU A 146 -45.58 47.25 46.67
CA LEU A 146 -45.11 47.61 48.02
C LEU A 146 -44.14 46.53 48.54
N THR A 147 -43.01 46.93 49.12
CA THR A 147 -41.94 46.01 49.55
C THR A 147 -41.69 45.97 51.05
N GLY A 148 -42.49 46.68 51.85
CA GLY A 148 -42.47 46.57 53.31
C GLY A 148 -43.22 47.71 54.02
N ASN A 149 -43.17 47.69 55.35
CA ASN A 149 -43.70 48.79 56.18
C ASN A 149 -42.72 49.98 56.12
N GLY A 150 -43.15 51.12 55.55
CA GLY A 150 -42.36 52.36 55.56
C GLY A 150 -42.34 53.21 54.28
N GLY A 151 -43.23 52.95 53.31
CA GLY A 151 -43.30 53.77 52.08
C GLY A 151 -42.33 53.34 50.96
N ARG A 152 -41.76 52.12 51.05
CA ARG A 152 -40.91 51.50 50.02
C ARG A 152 -41.74 50.76 48.96
N PHE A 153 -41.39 50.95 47.69
CA PHE A 153 -42.04 50.31 46.56
C PHE A 153 -41.09 50.03 45.40
N GLU A 154 -41.31 48.93 44.69
CA GLU A 154 -40.68 48.62 43.40
C GLU A 154 -41.64 48.92 42.24
N ILE A 155 -41.08 49.35 41.12
CA ILE A 155 -41.78 49.53 39.84
C ILE A 155 -40.99 48.79 38.76
N SER A 156 -41.69 47.95 37.99
CA SER A 156 -41.12 47.17 36.90
C SER A 156 -41.70 47.63 35.56
N MET A 157 -40.83 47.88 34.59
CA MET A 157 -41.19 48.23 33.21
C MET A 157 -40.52 47.27 32.22
N LEU A 158 -41.06 47.18 31.01
CA LEU A 158 -40.55 46.34 29.91
C LEU A 158 -40.17 47.23 28.72
N PRO A 159 -38.93 47.72 28.64
CA PRO A 159 -38.48 48.59 27.55
C PRO A 159 -38.64 47.93 26.17
N VAL A 160 -39.13 48.71 25.21
CA VAL A 160 -39.39 48.28 23.83
C VAL A 160 -38.09 48.29 23.02
N LYS A 161 -37.19 49.24 23.28
CA LYS A 161 -35.87 49.33 22.64
C LYS A 161 -34.75 48.91 23.61
N GLY A 162 -33.60 48.55 23.05
CA GLY A 162 -32.39 48.29 23.84
C GLY A 162 -31.94 49.55 24.59
N PHE A 163 -31.37 49.35 25.77
CA PHE A 163 -31.11 50.44 26.73
C PHE A 163 -29.86 50.18 27.59
N ASP A 164 -29.24 51.24 28.11
CA ASP A 164 -28.14 51.19 29.08
C ASP A 164 -28.40 52.06 30.32
N GLY A 165 -29.56 52.74 30.43
CA GLY A 165 -29.88 53.57 31.60
C GLY A 165 -31.36 53.88 31.81
N LEU A 166 -31.63 54.42 33.00
CA LEU A 166 -32.94 54.84 33.49
C LEU A 166 -32.83 56.22 34.15
N LEU A 167 -33.50 57.22 33.58
CA LEU A 167 -33.73 58.50 34.23
C LEU A 167 -34.98 58.39 35.13
N VAL A 168 -34.77 58.49 36.43
CA VAL A 168 -35.85 58.78 37.40
C VAL A 168 -35.91 60.30 37.54
N SER A 169 -37.07 60.90 37.31
CA SER A 169 -37.23 62.35 37.32
C SER A 169 -38.55 62.78 37.95
N MET A 170 -38.59 64.01 38.46
CA MET A 170 -39.76 64.65 39.03
C MET A 170 -40.03 66.00 38.37
N ASN A 171 -41.29 66.28 38.07
CA ASN A 171 -41.75 67.62 37.72
C ASN A 171 -41.88 68.49 38.99
N GLY A 172 -41.63 69.79 38.84
CA GLY A 172 -41.88 70.77 39.88
C GLY A 172 -43.37 70.92 40.17
N PHE A 173 -43.72 70.90 41.46
CA PHE A 173 -45.09 71.02 41.99
C PHE A 173 -45.06 71.91 43.25
N ASN A 174 -46.23 72.35 43.71
CA ASN A 174 -46.32 73.22 44.90
C ASN A 174 -46.40 72.41 46.20
N GLY A 175 -45.25 72.07 46.77
CA GLY A 175 -45.13 71.45 48.09
C GLY A 175 -43.73 70.94 48.38
N THR A 176 -43.54 70.29 49.54
CA THR A 176 -42.27 69.66 49.93
C THR A 176 -42.44 68.16 49.95
N ILE A 177 -41.79 67.47 49.02
CA ILE A 177 -41.79 66.00 48.94
C ILE A 177 -40.35 65.54 48.73
N VAL A 178 -40.01 64.46 49.43
CA VAL A 178 -38.70 63.81 49.42
C VAL A 178 -38.88 62.46 48.74
N LEU A 179 -38.30 62.27 47.55
CA LEU A 179 -38.29 60.98 46.87
C LEU A 179 -36.88 60.39 46.95
N LYS A 180 -36.73 59.25 47.62
CA LYS A 180 -35.51 58.45 47.55
C LYS A 180 -35.57 57.50 46.36
N ILE A 181 -34.45 57.42 45.66
CA ILE A 181 -34.14 56.35 44.71
C ILE A 181 -33.20 55.39 45.45
N LEU A 182 -33.69 54.21 45.82
CA LEU A 182 -32.88 53.22 46.55
C LEU A 182 -31.91 52.53 45.60
N TYR A 183 -32.42 51.98 44.51
CA TYR A 183 -31.61 51.34 43.46
C TYR A 183 -32.43 51.19 42.17
N ALA A 184 -31.75 51.01 41.04
CA ALA A 184 -32.35 50.42 39.85
C ALA A 184 -31.54 49.20 39.39
N TYR A 185 -32.22 48.24 38.79
CA TYR A 185 -31.62 47.07 38.18
C TYR A 185 -32.34 46.66 36.91
N LYS A 186 -31.65 45.97 36.01
CA LYS A 186 -32.27 45.19 34.93
C LYS A 186 -32.15 43.70 35.22
N ARG A 187 -33.15 42.95 34.75
CA ARG A 187 -33.24 41.49 34.82
C ARG A 187 -33.34 40.96 33.38
N PRO A 188 -32.30 40.24 32.88
CA PRO A 188 -32.33 39.65 31.55
C PRO A 188 -33.54 38.73 31.34
N ALA A 189 -34.07 38.74 30.12
CA ALA A 189 -35.17 37.89 29.71
C ALA A 189 -34.78 36.42 29.68
N LYS A 190 -35.70 35.53 30.05
CA LYS A 190 -35.64 34.15 29.57
C LYS A 190 -36.02 34.19 28.08
N HIS A 191 -35.22 33.55 27.21
CA HIS A 191 -35.38 33.65 25.77
C HIS A 191 -35.04 32.30 25.10
N PRO A 192 -35.99 31.65 24.39
CA PRO A 192 -35.67 30.46 23.61
C PRO A 192 -34.91 30.84 22.33
N ASN A 193 -34.19 29.90 21.73
CA ASN A 193 -33.52 30.14 20.46
C ASN A 193 -34.53 30.32 19.29
N ALA A 194 -34.02 30.61 18.08
CA ALA A 194 -34.83 30.81 16.88
C ALA A 194 -35.70 29.60 16.46
N ALA A 195 -35.46 28.41 17.02
CA ALA A 195 -36.28 27.21 16.82
C ALA A 195 -37.26 26.94 17.99
N GLY A 196 -37.40 27.88 18.94
CA GLY A 196 -38.25 27.74 20.12
C GLY A 196 -37.67 26.83 21.21
N ILE A 197 -36.36 26.54 21.19
CA ILE A 197 -35.70 25.66 22.17
C ILE A 197 -35.15 26.49 23.33
N LEU A 198 -35.50 26.11 24.56
CA LEU A 198 -35.01 26.71 25.79
C LEU A 198 -34.08 25.73 26.53
N PHE A 199 -32.81 26.08 26.67
CA PHE A 199 -31.76 25.23 27.24
C PHE A 199 -31.63 25.43 28.76
N VAL A 200 -31.49 24.32 29.49
CA VAL A 200 -31.45 24.25 30.96
C VAL A 200 -30.28 23.39 31.42
N LYS A 201 -29.46 23.91 32.33
CA LYS A 201 -28.30 23.21 32.90
C LYS A 201 -28.12 23.58 34.36
N LYS A 202 -28.26 22.61 35.27
CA LYS A 202 -28.29 22.83 36.74
C LYS A 202 -27.18 23.76 37.21
N GLY A 203 -27.54 24.85 37.89
CA GLY A 203 -26.60 25.83 38.43
C GLY A 203 -25.96 26.79 37.41
N SER A 204 -26.33 26.70 36.12
CA SER A 204 -26.01 27.73 35.13
C SER A 204 -26.84 29.00 35.38
N SER A 205 -26.61 30.04 34.56
CA SER A 205 -27.04 31.39 34.92
C SER A 205 -27.55 32.23 33.74
N GLY A 206 -27.62 31.64 32.56
CA GLY A 206 -27.91 32.35 31.33
C GLY A 206 -29.40 32.51 31.02
N THR A 207 -29.69 33.07 29.84
CA THR A 207 -31.04 33.41 29.39
C THR A 207 -31.79 32.26 28.69
N GLY A 208 -31.09 31.19 28.31
CA GLY A 208 -31.68 29.94 27.85
C GLY A 208 -31.68 29.70 26.34
N GLU A 209 -31.04 30.53 25.52
CA GLU A 209 -31.03 30.37 24.06
C GLU A 209 -29.88 29.48 23.52
N SER A 210 -28.96 29.04 24.40
CA SER A 210 -27.85 28.15 24.05
C SER A 210 -27.35 27.34 25.27
N TRP A 211 -26.66 26.21 25.05
CA TRP A 211 -26.01 25.46 26.14
C TRP A 211 -24.97 26.28 26.91
N SER A 212 -24.26 27.18 26.22
CA SER A 212 -23.29 28.11 26.79
C SER A 212 -23.92 29.18 27.69
N ASN A 213 -25.21 29.44 27.52
CA ASN A 213 -25.97 30.48 28.21
C ASN A 213 -27.30 29.90 28.74
N ALA A 214 -27.25 28.66 29.24
CA ALA A 214 -28.43 27.90 29.66
C ALA A 214 -29.01 28.42 30.99
N LEU A 215 -30.32 28.28 31.17
CA LEU A 215 -31.00 28.56 32.44
C LEU A 215 -30.53 27.60 33.53
N GLY A 216 -30.40 28.10 34.76
CA GLY A 216 -29.91 27.30 35.89
C GLY A 216 -30.84 26.20 36.38
N GLU A 217 -32.14 26.28 36.08
CA GLU A 217 -33.17 25.45 36.72
C GLU A 217 -34.37 25.17 35.80
N LEU A 218 -34.84 23.93 35.82
CA LEU A 218 -35.97 23.50 35.01
C LEU A 218 -37.30 24.10 35.46
N ALA A 219 -37.49 24.28 36.77
CA ALA A 219 -38.69 24.94 37.31
C ALA A 219 -38.82 26.37 36.75
N ASP A 220 -37.70 27.09 36.65
CA ASP A 220 -37.64 28.46 36.14
C ASP A 220 -37.92 28.51 34.62
N ALA A 221 -37.55 27.47 33.88
CA ALA A 221 -37.84 27.30 32.44
C ALA A 221 -39.31 26.93 32.17
N MET A 222 -39.83 25.89 32.83
CA MET A 222 -41.24 25.46 32.71
C MET A 222 -42.21 26.58 33.11
N HIS A 223 -41.92 27.28 34.21
CA HIS A 223 -42.77 28.40 34.66
C HIS A 223 -42.91 29.48 33.59
N TYR A 224 -41.82 29.83 32.92
CA TYR A 224 -41.81 30.82 31.83
C TYR A 224 -42.53 30.30 30.58
N ALA A 225 -42.31 29.04 30.20
CA ALA A 225 -42.96 28.44 29.04
C ALA A 225 -44.50 28.49 29.11
N ARG A 226 -45.10 28.36 30.31
CA ARG A 226 -46.55 28.48 30.53
C ARG A 226 -47.15 29.84 30.12
N SER A 227 -46.33 30.89 29.96
CA SER A 227 -46.77 32.23 29.51
C SER A 227 -46.07 32.72 28.24
N ALA A 228 -45.18 31.91 27.65
CA ALA A 228 -44.32 32.29 26.54
C ALA A 228 -44.56 31.36 25.32
N PRO A 229 -45.55 31.63 24.45
CA PRO A 229 -45.96 30.73 23.36
C PRO A 229 -44.89 30.52 22.27
N GLY A 230 -43.78 31.27 22.30
CA GLY A 230 -42.59 31.04 21.48
C GLY A 230 -41.72 29.86 21.93
N VAL A 231 -41.86 29.39 23.18
CA VAL A 231 -41.21 28.15 23.62
C VAL A 231 -41.96 26.97 22.98
N LYS A 232 -41.22 26.09 22.33
CA LYS A 232 -41.70 24.83 21.73
C LYS A 232 -40.98 23.60 22.29
N GLN A 233 -39.74 23.78 22.76
CA GLN A 233 -38.98 22.72 23.40
C GLN A 233 -38.23 23.24 24.63
N ILE A 234 -38.03 22.38 25.63
CA ILE A 234 -37.10 22.60 26.75
C ILE A 234 -36.09 21.45 26.75
N TRP A 235 -34.80 21.76 26.66
CA TRP A 235 -33.71 20.77 26.66
C TRP A 235 -32.91 20.87 27.95
N VAL A 236 -32.74 19.77 28.66
CA VAL A 236 -32.29 19.73 30.06
C VAL A 236 -31.07 18.83 30.19
N SER A 237 -29.95 19.37 30.68
CA SER A 237 -28.77 18.56 30.97
C SER A 237 -28.98 17.62 32.16
N GLY A 238 -28.11 16.63 32.30
CA GLY A 238 -27.98 15.84 33.52
C GLY A 238 -27.83 16.70 34.78
N GLY A 239 -28.33 16.17 35.90
CA GLY A 239 -28.44 16.84 37.18
C GLY A 239 -29.81 16.64 37.85
N THR A 240 -29.88 16.93 39.15
CA THR A 240 -31.12 16.89 39.95
C THR A 240 -31.78 18.26 39.98
N TYR A 241 -33.07 18.32 39.69
CA TYR A 241 -33.89 19.52 39.69
C TYR A 241 -35.08 19.29 40.62
N THR A 242 -35.41 20.31 41.43
CA THR A 242 -36.49 20.28 42.41
C THR A 242 -37.55 21.34 42.05
N PRO A 243 -38.84 21.12 42.40
CA PRO A 243 -39.87 22.13 42.20
C PRO A 243 -39.59 23.43 42.97
N LYS A 244 -39.78 24.57 42.30
CA LYS A 244 -39.72 25.91 42.93
C LYS A 244 -41.08 26.61 43.06
N TYR A 245 -42.08 26.20 42.28
CA TYR A 245 -43.34 26.92 42.16
C TYR A 245 -44.51 26.05 42.62
N GLY A 246 -45.46 26.67 43.32
CA GLY A 246 -46.74 26.05 43.64
C GLY A 246 -47.48 25.60 42.37
N TYR A 247 -48.17 24.45 42.45
CA TYR A 247 -49.07 24.00 41.37
C TYR A 247 -50.48 24.61 41.46
N GLU A 248 -50.76 25.39 42.50
CA GLU A 248 -52.06 26.06 42.70
C GLU A 248 -52.21 27.35 41.87
N ASP A 249 -53.43 27.57 41.41
CA ASP A 249 -53.83 28.83 40.76
C ASP A 249 -53.94 29.96 41.79
N GLY A 250 -53.40 31.14 41.46
CA GLY A 250 -53.58 32.38 42.23
C GLY A 250 -52.82 32.50 43.55
N GLN A 251 -52.21 31.42 44.07
CA GLN A 251 -51.43 31.48 45.31
C GLN A 251 -50.05 32.13 45.14
N ALA A 252 -49.63 32.88 46.16
CA ALA A 252 -48.31 33.51 46.20
C ALA A 252 -47.21 32.49 46.50
N TYR A 253 -46.05 32.61 45.83
CA TYR A 253 -44.94 31.66 45.98
C TYR A 253 -44.27 31.75 47.35
N THR A 254 -44.70 30.90 48.28
CA THR A 254 -44.00 30.59 49.52
C THR A 254 -42.95 29.51 49.28
N ALA A 255 -41.78 29.65 49.92
CA ALA A 255 -40.70 28.69 49.78
C ALA A 255 -40.90 27.49 50.73
N SER A 256 -40.43 26.31 50.30
CA SER A 256 -40.43 25.06 51.09
C SER A 256 -41.83 24.65 51.57
N THR A 257 -42.72 24.37 50.62
CA THR A 257 -44.04 23.79 50.89
C THR A 257 -44.28 22.56 50.01
N PRO A 258 -44.99 21.53 50.51
CA PRO A 258 -45.25 20.31 49.75
C PRO A 258 -46.15 20.53 48.52
N PHE A 259 -46.73 21.73 48.37
CA PHE A 259 -47.60 22.11 47.25
C PHE A 259 -46.81 22.64 46.03
N GLN A 260 -45.48 22.56 46.03
CA GLN A 260 -44.62 22.91 44.89
C GLN A 260 -44.47 21.69 43.96
N GLY A 261 -44.60 21.88 42.64
CA GLY A 261 -44.50 20.80 41.64
C GLY A 261 -44.12 21.28 40.24
N PHE A 262 -43.60 20.39 39.39
CA PHE A 262 -43.32 20.67 37.98
C PHE A 262 -44.63 20.66 37.15
N VAL A 263 -45.35 21.79 37.18
CA VAL A 263 -46.54 21.98 36.34
C VAL A 263 -46.13 22.11 34.88
N LEU A 264 -46.62 21.18 34.05
CA LEU A 264 -46.27 21.10 32.65
C LEU A 264 -46.87 22.25 31.82
N PRO A 265 -46.07 22.90 30.95
CA PRO A 265 -46.55 23.82 29.93
C PRO A 265 -47.22 23.08 28.76
N ASP A 266 -48.28 23.68 28.25
CA ASP A 266 -49.09 23.14 27.14
C ASP A 266 -48.36 23.32 25.80
N ASP A 267 -48.44 22.30 24.94
CA ASP A 267 -47.90 22.24 23.57
C ASP A 267 -46.37 22.44 23.46
N VAL A 268 -45.64 22.03 24.51
CA VAL A 268 -44.17 22.04 24.61
C VAL A 268 -43.63 20.61 24.75
N LYS A 269 -42.49 20.32 24.11
CA LYS A 269 -41.74 19.07 24.31
C LYS A 269 -40.57 19.26 25.27
N ILE A 270 -40.40 18.36 26.23
CA ILE A 270 -39.41 18.50 27.30
C ILE A 270 -38.50 17.27 27.28
N TYR A 271 -37.19 17.51 27.10
CA TYR A 271 -36.18 16.49 26.83
C TYR A 271 -35.05 16.56 27.87
N GLY A 272 -34.88 15.50 28.66
CA GLY A 272 -33.77 15.26 29.57
C GLY A 272 -32.75 14.28 28.97
N GLY A 273 -31.65 14.01 29.68
CA GLY A 273 -30.63 13.07 29.25
C GLY A 273 -29.48 13.66 28.41
N PHE A 274 -29.35 14.98 28.36
CA PHE A 274 -28.26 15.67 27.64
C PHE A 274 -27.00 15.82 28.50
N ALA A 275 -25.81 15.76 27.89
CA ALA A 275 -24.55 16.21 28.46
C ALA A 275 -24.45 17.75 28.52
N GLY A 276 -25.22 18.44 27.69
CA GLY A 276 -25.22 19.90 27.59
C GLY A 276 -24.24 20.44 26.55
N THR A 277 -24.09 19.71 25.44
CA THR A 277 -23.26 20.07 24.26
C THR A 277 -23.93 19.72 22.92
N GLU A 278 -25.05 18.99 22.95
CA GLU A 278 -25.70 18.40 21.79
C GLU A 278 -26.50 19.41 20.93
N SER A 279 -26.54 19.19 19.63
CA SER A 279 -27.32 19.95 18.64
C SER A 279 -28.63 19.27 18.23
N ALA A 280 -28.90 18.03 18.66
CA ALA A 280 -30.13 17.29 18.34
C ALA A 280 -30.53 16.29 19.46
N PRO A 281 -31.82 16.01 19.70
CA PRO A 281 -32.26 15.06 20.74
C PRO A 281 -31.80 13.62 20.54
N ALA A 282 -31.48 13.23 19.29
CA ALA A 282 -30.95 11.91 18.94
C ALA A 282 -29.46 11.71 19.28
N GLN A 283 -28.75 12.76 19.72
CA GLN A 283 -27.36 12.67 20.19
C GLN A 283 -27.24 12.35 21.69
N ARG A 284 -28.37 12.31 22.43
CA ARG A 284 -28.40 11.97 23.86
C ARG A 284 -27.95 10.53 24.09
N ASN A 285 -26.98 10.35 24.97
CA ASN A 285 -26.68 9.02 25.53
C ASN A 285 -27.42 8.85 26.86
N LEU A 286 -28.58 8.17 26.82
CA LEU A 286 -29.43 7.94 27.99
C LEU A 286 -28.85 6.89 28.96
N SER A 287 -27.99 5.97 28.49
CA SER A 287 -27.28 5.02 29.36
C SER A 287 -26.25 5.68 30.29
N ASN A 288 -25.72 6.86 29.91
CA ASN A 288 -24.69 7.55 30.68
C ASN A 288 -25.27 8.12 31.99
N ILE A 289 -24.86 7.56 33.12
CA ILE A 289 -25.27 8.01 34.46
C ILE A 289 -25.03 9.50 34.71
N SER A 290 -23.99 10.09 34.10
CA SER A 290 -23.65 11.51 34.24
C SER A 290 -24.65 12.45 33.53
N ASN A 291 -25.39 11.93 32.55
CA ASN A 291 -26.37 12.68 31.76
C ASN A 291 -27.79 12.59 32.36
N ARG A 292 -28.02 11.78 33.41
CA ARG A 292 -29.36 11.55 33.96
C ARG A 292 -29.97 12.85 34.49
N THR A 293 -31.15 13.19 33.98
CA THR A 293 -31.94 14.32 34.45
C THR A 293 -32.98 13.82 35.46
N ILE A 294 -32.87 14.25 36.71
CA ILE A 294 -33.71 13.78 37.82
C ILE A 294 -34.65 14.92 38.26
N LEU A 295 -35.94 14.64 38.28
CA LEU A 295 -36.98 15.47 38.91
C LEU A 295 -37.22 14.89 40.30
N SER A 296 -36.79 15.60 41.34
CA SER A 296 -36.92 15.13 42.74
C SER A 296 -37.98 15.94 43.49
N GLY A 297 -38.82 15.23 44.24
CA GLY A 297 -39.77 15.81 45.20
C GLY A 297 -39.13 16.31 46.50
N ASP A 298 -37.88 15.92 46.79
CA ASP A 298 -37.08 16.42 47.91
C ASP A 298 -36.72 17.90 47.70
N ILE A 299 -37.58 18.80 48.16
CA ILE A 299 -37.47 20.26 47.91
C ILE A 299 -36.44 20.90 48.85
N ASP A 300 -36.35 20.44 50.10
CA ASP A 300 -35.45 20.99 51.12
C ASP A 300 -34.12 20.20 51.28
N ASN A 301 -33.90 19.18 50.45
CA ASN A 301 -32.70 18.34 50.41
C ASN A 301 -32.47 17.62 51.75
N ASN A 302 -33.51 16.96 52.27
CA ASN A 302 -33.51 16.32 53.60
C ASN A 302 -33.56 14.78 53.56
N ASP A 303 -33.87 14.17 52.40
CA ASP A 303 -34.07 12.72 52.30
C ASP A 303 -32.77 11.91 52.42
N VAL A 304 -32.86 10.73 53.03
CA VAL A 304 -31.78 9.73 53.01
C VAL A 304 -31.98 8.78 51.82
N PRO A 305 -31.01 8.64 50.90
CA PRO A 305 -31.17 7.80 49.71
C PRO A 305 -31.49 6.33 50.03
N GLY A 306 -32.71 5.91 49.70
CA GLY A 306 -33.21 4.54 49.92
C GLY A 306 -34.10 4.36 51.16
N GLU A 307 -34.34 5.42 51.94
CA GLU A 307 -35.38 5.45 52.97
C GLU A 307 -36.72 5.94 52.39
N ILE A 308 -37.77 6.01 53.21
CA ILE A 308 -39.08 6.55 52.78
C ILE A 308 -38.99 8.08 52.75
N PRO A 309 -39.31 8.74 51.62
CA PRO A 309 -39.22 10.20 51.51
C PRO A 309 -40.10 10.96 52.50
N THR A 310 -39.65 12.15 52.96
CA THR A 310 -40.31 12.86 54.07
C THR A 310 -41.55 13.70 53.67
N LEU A 311 -42.34 14.12 54.66
CA LEU A 311 -43.60 14.87 54.45
C LEU A 311 -43.41 16.36 54.06
N SER A 312 -42.19 16.89 53.99
CA SER A 312 -41.93 18.23 53.42
C SER A 312 -41.89 18.22 51.88
N ASN A 313 -41.70 17.04 51.30
CA ASN A 313 -41.54 16.83 49.87
C ASN A 313 -42.77 17.23 49.04
N SER A 314 -42.52 17.44 47.75
CA SER A 314 -43.55 17.67 46.73
C SER A 314 -44.63 16.58 46.77
N GLN A 315 -45.89 16.97 46.93
CA GLN A 315 -47.03 16.06 46.82
C GLN A 315 -47.18 15.49 45.42
N HIS A 316 -46.84 16.26 44.38
CA HIS A 316 -46.88 15.82 42.99
C HIS A 316 -45.64 16.37 42.27
N VAL A 317 -44.63 15.53 42.05
CA VAL A 317 -43.36 15.96 41.43
C VAL A 317 -43.63 16.54 40.05
N VAL A 318 -44.48 15.90 39.25
CA VAL A 318 -44.94 16.39 37.93
C VAL A 318 -46.46 16.50 37.89
N VAL A 319 -46.99 17.63 37.39
CA VAL A 319 -48.43 17.87 37.24
C VAL A 319 -48.78 18.25 35.81
N ALA A 320 -49.60 17.44 35.14
CA ALA A 320 -50.12 17.69 33.80
C ALA A 320 -51.63 18.03 33.87
N ALA A 321 -52.01 19.27 33.57
CA ALA A 321 -53.40 19.72 33.67
C ALA A 321 -53.80 20.48 32.39
N GLY A 322 -54.69 19.90 31.59
CA GLY A 322 -54.97 20.42 30.24
C GLY A 322 -53.80 20.29 29.26
N GLY A 323 -54.02 20.74 28.02
CA GLY A 323 -53.03 20.77 26.95
C GLY A 323 -52.53 19.40 26.49
N THR A 324 -51.52 19.44 25.61
CA THR A 324 -50.70 18.28 25.23
C THR A 324 -49.24 18.54 25.61
N THR A 325 -48.58 17.65 26.34
CA THR A 325 -47.15 17.78 26.67
C THR A 325 -46.41 16.46 26.42
N HIS A 326 -45.15 16.55 25.98
CA HIS A 326 -44.26 15.39 25.83
C HIS A 326 -43.08 15.52 26.80
N LEU A 327 -42.76 14.45 27.54
CA LEU A 327 -41.68 14.39 28.53
C LEU A 327 -40.82 13.14 28.31
N ASP A 328 -39.55 13.34 27.94
CA ASP A 328 -38.65 12.27 27.49
C ASP A 328 -37.28 12.31 28.20
N GLY A 329 -36.84 11.17 28.76
CA GLY A 329 -35.48 11.01 29.30
C GLY A 329 -35.30 11.50 30.74
N PHE A 330 -36.31 11.32 31.59
CA PHE A 330 -36.33 11.80 32.99
C PHE A 330 -36.48 10.67 34.01
N PHE A 331 -35.83 10.85 35.16
CA PHE A 331 -36.12 10.14 36.41
C PHE A 331 -37.05 11.01 37.26
N ILE A 332 -38.06 10.41 37.90
CA ILE A 332 -39.10 11.12 38.68
C ILE A 332 -39.22 10.41 40.03
N THR A 333 -38.77 11.08 41.09
CA THR A 333 -38.52 10.45 42.40
C THR A 333 -38.93 11.30 43.59
N ALA A 334 -39.11 10.67 44.76
CA ALA A 334 -39.29 11.32 46.06
C ALA A 334 -40.55 12.21 46.24
N GLY A 335 -41.60 12.01 45.43
CA GLY A 335 -42.91 12.64 45.69
C GLY A 335 -43.67 11.99 46.86
N VAL A 336 -44.43 12.76 47.64
CA VAL A 336 -45.16 12.28 48.83
C VAL A 336 -46.61 12.82 48.94
N ALA A 337 -47.56 12.11 48.34
CA ALA A 337 -49.00 12.46 48.35
C ALA A 337 -49.76 11.78 49.53
N TRP A 338 -49.56 12.29 50.74
CA TRP A 338 -50.09 11.70 51.99
C TRP A 338 -51.35 12.38 52.57
N LEU A 339 -51.65 13.64 52.19
CA LEU A 339 -52.70 14.42 52.85
C LEU A 339 -54.08 14.17 52.22
N SER A 340 -55.00 13.57 52.96
CA SER A 340 -56.42 13.48 52.59
C SER A 340 -57.15 14.78 52.94
N GLU A 341 -56.93 15.84 52.16
CA GLU A 341 -57.66 17.11 52.30
C GLU A 341 -59.12 16.97 51.85
N SER A 342 -60.05 17.58 52.58
CA SER A 342 -61.49 17.46 52.31
C SER A 342 -61.99 18.28 51.13
N THR A 343 -61.15 19.20 50.63
CA THR A 343 -61.40 20.03 49.45
C THR A 343 -60.21 19.93 48.50
N PRO A 344 -60.38 19.57 47.21
CA PRO A 344 -59.28 19.57 46.26
C PRO A 344 -58.73 20.99 46.05
N ARG A 345 -57.42 21.06 45.80
CA ARG A 345 -56.72 22.26 45.31
C ARG A 345 -57.05 22.48 43.84
N ILE A 346 -56.79 23.68 43.31
CA ILE A 346 -57.12 24.02 41.91
C ILE A 346 -55.84 24.30 41.12
N THR A 347 -55.65 23.56 40.03
CA THR A 347 -54.54 23.72 39.07
C THR A 347 -55.11 23.87 37.67
N LYS A 348 -54.83 25.01 36.99
CA LYS A 348 -55.41 25.40 35.69
C LYS A 348 -56.94 25.18 35.63
N GLY A 349 -57.65 25.60 36.68
CA GLY A 349 -59.10 25.48 36.82
C GLY A 349 -59.63 24.07 37.08
N LYS A 350 -58.79 23.09 37.45
CA LYS A 350 -59.17 21.69 37.67
C LYS A 350 -58.80 21.17 39.06
N ASN A 351 -59.59 20.21 39.55
CA ASN A 351 -59.42 19.61 40.87
C ASN A 351 -58.14 18.77 40.98
N ASN A 352 -57.28 19.14 41.92
CA ASN A 352 -56.03 18.51 42.27
C ASN A 352 -56.11 17.92 43.69
N PHE A 353 -55.66 16.68 43.88
CA PHE A 353 -55.95 15.87 45.08
C PHE A 353 -54.67 15.33 45.73
N SER A 354 -54.35 15.85 46.91
CA SER A 354 -53.11 15.66 47.68
C SER A 354 -52.86 14.25 48.25
N ASP A 355 -53.73 13.28 47.98
CA ASP A 355 -53.67 11.88 48.45
C ASP A 355 -53.29 10.87 47.34
N ARG A 356 -53.04 11.32 46.10
CA ARG A 356 -52.79 10.43 44.94
C ARG A 356 -51.80 10.98 43.92
N GLY A 357 -51.12 10.09 43.18
CA GLY A 357 -50.26 10.48 42.05
C GLY A 357 -49.03 11.30 42.43
N SER A 358 -48.15 10.72 43.26
CA SER A 358 -47.01 11.45 43.82
C SER A 358 -45.85 11.69 42.85
N GLY A 359 -45.53 10.72 41.98
CA GLY A 359 -44.59 10.94 40.89
C GLY A 359 -45.19 11.84 39.80
N ILE A 360 -46.31 11.39 39.21
CA ILE A 360 -47.03 12.12 38.16
C ILE A 360 -48.54 12.19 38.48
N TYR A 361 -49.10 13.39 38.39
CA TYR A 361 -50.54 13.62 38.49
C TYR A 361 -51.09 14.25 37.20
N VAL A 362 -52.12 13.63 36.59
CA VAL A 362 -52.67 14.01 35.28
C VAL A 362 -54.16 14.34 35.40
N ILE A 363 -54.57 15.54 34.97
CA ILE A 363 -55.92 16.10 35.15
C ILE A 363 -56.50 16.57 33.80
N GLY A 364 -57.17 15.66 33.08
CA GLY A 364 -57.75 15.96 31.77
C GLY A 364 -56.75 16.60 30.79
N ALA A 365 -55.52 16.08 30.76
CA ALA A 365 -54.42 16.48 29.88
C ALA A 365 -54.06 15.33 28.95
N THR A 366 -53.36 15.61 27.84
CA THR A 366 -52.69 14.59 27.03
C THR A 366 -51.20 14.60 27.37
N LEU A 367 -50.68 13.52 27.94
CA LEU A 367 -49.29 13.39 28.36
C LEU A 367 -48.59 12.24 27.64
N GLU A 368 -47.59 12.56 26.84
CA GLU A 368 -46.67 11.59 26.23
C GLU A 368 -45.42 11.42 27.12
N LEU A 369 -45.07 10.16 27.42
CA LEU A 369 -43.93 9.77 28.24
C LEU A 369 -43.03 8.80 27.46
N SER A 370 -41.74 9.09 27.36
CA SER A 370 -40.77 8.23 26.65
C SER A 370 -39.46 8.13 27.43
N ASN A 371 -38.88 6.94 27.54
CA ASN A 371 -37.57 6.76 28.17
C ASN A 371 -37.52 7.26 29.64
N VAL A 372 -38.61 7.08 30.40
CA VAL A 372 -38.78 7.62 31.76
C VAL A 372 -38.64 6.58 32.86
N TYR A 373 -38.12 7.00 34.00
CA TYR A 373 -38.08 6.24 35.24
C TYR A 373 -38.98 6.92 36.27
N ILE A 374 -39.95 6.22 36.83
CA ILE A 374 -40.81 6.71 37.90
C ILE A 374 -40.57 5.81 39.11
N GLN A 375 -39.80 6.29 40.09
CA GLN A 375 -39.26 5.43 41.15
C GLN A 375 -39.25 6.09 42.52
N GLY A 376 -39.47 5.28 43.57
CA GLY A 376 -39.37 5.75 44.96
C GLY A 376 -40.32 6.90 45.32
N ASN A 377 -41.52 6.93 44.74
CA ASN A 377 -42.58 7.88 45.12
C ASN A 377 -43.57 7.21 46.09
N HIS A 378 -44.20 8.01 46.96
CA HIS A 378 -45.12 7.53 48.00
C HIS A 378 -46.47 8.25 47.97
N ALA A 379 -47.59 7.52 48.02
CA ALA A 379 -48.93 8.12 48.04
C ALA A 379 -49.95 7.32 48.86
N GLY A 380 -51.12 7.91 49.11
CA GLY A 380 -52.33 7.14 49.44
C GLY A 380 -52.72 6.20 48.31
N MET A 381 -52.79 6.73 47.08
CA MET A 381 -53.21 5.98 45.90
C MET A 381 -52.35 6.29 44.67
N GLY A 382 -51.98 5.28 43.87
CA GLY A 382 -51.34 5.47 42.56
C GLY A 382 -50.03 6.25 42.61
N SER A 383 -49.11 5.82 43.47
CA SER A 383 -47.87 6.54 43.83
C SER A 383 -46.94 6.89 42.66
N ALA A 384 -46.86 6.08 41.62
CA ALA A 384 -46.08 6.40 40.42
C ALA A 384 -46.84 7.39 39.51
N LEU A 385 -48.07 7.06 39.13
CA LEU A 385 -48.90 7.88 38.25
C LEU A 385 -50.38 7.76 38.61
N THR A 386 -51.09 8.88 38.64
CA THR A 386 -52.56 8.89 38.65
C THR A 386 -53.10 9.76 37.51
N ASN A 387 -53.99 9.19 36.71
CA ASN A 387 -54.70 9.84 35.62
C ASN A 387 -56.19 9.99 35.94
N GLU A 388 -56.64 11.23 36.13
CA GLU A 388 -58.04 11.62 36.29
C GLU A 388 -58.52 12.29 34.99
N SER A 389 -59.30 11.56 34.20
CA SER A 389 -59.94 11.98 32.94
C SER A 389 -59.02 12.44 31.80
N GLY A 390 -57.70 12.25 31.89
CA GLY A 390 -56.73 12.54 30.83
C GLY A 390 -56.40 11.37 29.91
N THR A 391 -55.46 11.58 29.01
CA THR A 391 -54.87 10.58 28.12
C THR A 391 -53.37 10.49 28.38
N VAL A 392 -52.85 9.30 28.68
CA VAL A 392 -51.42 9.07 28.90
C VAL A 392 -50.91 8.02 27.92
N THR A 393 -49.87 8.35 27.15
CA THR A 393 -49.18 7.39 26.29
C THR A 393 -47.73 7.25 26.78
N MET A 394 -47.31 6.04 27.14
CA MET A 394 -46.04 5.73 27.78
C MET A 394 -45.27 4.67 26.99
N SER A 395 -43.97 4.91 26.77
CA SER A 395 -43.06 4.00 26.07
C SER A 395 -41.67 3.94 26.73
N ASN A 396 -41.00 2.79 26.62
CA ASN A 396 -39.65 2.57 27.16
C ASN A 396 -39.53 3.10 28.61
N ALA A 397 -40.35 2.60 29.54
CA ALA A 397 -40.45 3.16 30.88
C ALA A 397 -40.16 2.15 31.99
N VAL A 398 -39.62 2.62 33.12
CA VAL A 398 -39.43 1.80 34.34
C VAL A 398 -40.24 2.42 35.48
N ILE A 399 -41.25 1.69 35.95
CA ILE A 399 -42.06 2.04 37.12
C ILE A 399 -41.66 1.09 38.25
N ALA A 400 -40.90 1.56 39.23
CA ALA A 400 -40.32 0.67 40.23
C ALA A 400 -40.13 1.26 41.63
N GLY A 401 -40.30 0.46 42.68
CA GLY A 401 -40.08 0.87 44.06
C GLY A 401 -41.08 1.86 44.64
N ASN A 402 -42.10 2.28 43.88
CA ASN A 402 -43.13 3.19 44.36
C ASN A 402 -44.06 2.48 45.37
N TYR A 403 -44.58 3.23 46.35
CA TYR A 403 -45.32 2.69 47.49
C TYR A 403 -46.67 3.41 47.69
N SER A 404 -47.78 2.68 47.60
CA SER A 404 -49.12 3.17 47.99
C SER A 404 -49.62 2.49 49.27
N TYR A 405 -50.15 3.27 50.22
CA TYR A 405 -50.61 2.73 51.50
C TYR A 405 -52.11 2.44 51.61
N ALA A 406 -52.97 3.02 50.76
CA ALA A 406 -54.42 2.82 50.82
C ALA A 406 -54.89 1.81 49.76
N ILE A 407 -55.02 2.23 48.49
CA ILE A 407 -55.42 1.39 47.35
C ILE A 407 -54.67 1.79 46.06
N ALA A 408 -54.41 0.80 45.20
CA ALA A 408 -53.67 0.89 43.94
C ALA A 408 -52.17 1.25 44.04
N GLY A 409 -51.30 0.28 43.76
CA GLY A 409 -49.89 0.26 44.14
C GLY A 409 -48.96 1.22 43.40
N ALA A 410 -49.15 1.41 42.09
CA ALA A 410 -48.29 2.27 41.27
C ALA A 410 -49.08 3.17 40.33
N VAL A 411 -49.98 2.61 39.52
CA VAL A 411 -50.71 3.36 38.48
C VAL A 411 -52.22 3.31 38.69
N ILE A 412 -52.87 4.48 38.61
CA ILE A 412 -54.33 4.63 38.59
C ILE A 412 -54.77 5.31 37.29
N ASN A 413 -55.83 4.77 36.70
CA ASN A 413 -56.60 5.43 35.65
C ASN A 413 -58.09 5.53 36.06
N ARG A 414 -58.67 6.73 35.95
CA ARG A 414 -60.05 7.06 36.33
C ARG A 414 -60.69 7.93 35.26
N SER A 415 -61.68 7.38 34.53
CA SER A 415 -62.35 8.03 33.38
C SER A 415 -61.43 8.54 32.26
N GLY A 416 -60.15 8.14 32.28
CA GLY A 416 -59.11 8.49 31.31
C GLY A 416 -58.69 7.29 30.45
N SER A 417 -57.71 7.53 29.57
CA SER A 417 -57.07 6.50 28.76
C SER A 417 -55.58 6.39 29.08
N CYS A 418 -55.05 5.17 29.15
CA CYS A 418 -53.62 4.90 29.26
C CYS A 418 -53.18 3.88 28.20
N VAL A 419 -52.14 4.20 27.44
CA VAL A 419 -51.48 3.27 26.49
C VAL A 419 -50.05 3.11 26.94
N ILE A 420 -49.65 1.88 27.29
CA ILE A 420 -48.35 1.58 27.90
C ILE A 420 -47.66 0.50 27.08
N LEU A 421 -46.48 0.80 26.57
CA LEU A 421 -45.70 -0.05 25.68
C LEU A 421 -44.27 -0.17 26.21
N ASN A 422 -43.61 -1.32 26.00
CA ASN A 422 -42.19 -1.50 26.32
C ASN A 422 -41.83 -1.05 27.75
N THR A 423 -42.62 -1.44 28.75
CA THR A 423 -42.53 -0.87 30.11
C THR A 423 -42.29 -1.97 31.14
N THR A 424 -41.43 -1.69 32.12
CA THR A 424 -41.13 -2.59 33.24
C THR A 424 -41.75 -2.04 34.52
N PHE A 425 -42.75 -2.75 35.05
CA PHE A 425 -43.32 -2.57 36.38
C PHE A 425 -42.68 -3.58 37.34
N SER A 426 -41.89 -3.14 38.32
CA SER A 426 -41.22 -4.07 39.23
C SER A 426 -40.93 -3.50 40.62
N GLY A 427 -41.11 -4.29 41.67
CA GLY A 427 -40.82 -3.84 43.04
C GLY A 427 -41.76 -2.75 43.59
N ASN A 428 -42.88 -2.47 42.93
CA ASN A 428 -43.87 -1.52 43.47
C ASN A 428 -44.71 -2.21 44.56
N TYR A 429 -45.12 -1.45 45.57
CA TYR A 429 -45.82 -1.99 46.75
C TYR A 429 -47.17 -1.31 46.97
N CYS A 430 -48.24 -2.09 47.08
CA CYS A 430 -49.52 -1.63 47.64
C CYS A 430 -49.79 -2.31 48.98
N THR A 431 -50.33 -1.60 49.98
CA THR A 431 -50.80 -2.27 51.21
C THR A 431 -52.10 -3.06 50.99
N ASN A 432 -53.03 -2.55 50.17
CA ASN A 432 -54.27 -3.25 49.82
C ASN A 432 -54.64 -3.05 48.33
N GLY A 433 -55.06 -4.11 47.65
CA GLY A 433 -55.50 -4.04 46.25
C GLY A 433 -54.36 -4.08 45.22
N PRO A 434 -54.67 -3.82 43.92
CA PRO A 434 -53.80 -4.17 42.81
C PRO A 434 -52.66 -3.18 42.55
N SER A 435 -51.63 -3.58 41.80
CA SER A 435 -50.48 -2.72 41.45
C SER A 435 -50.81 -1.71 40.33
N VAL A 436 -51.69 -2.08 39.38
CA VAL A 436 -52.32 -1.17 38.41
C VAL A 436 -53.83 -1.23 38.60
N LEU A 437 -54.50 -0.08 38.60
CA LEU A 437 -55.95 0.02 38.80
C LEU A 437 -56.66 0.88 37.75
N ASN A 438 -57.73 0.31 37.18
CA ASN A 438 -58.69 1.00 36.34
C ASN A 438 -60.05 1.13 37.03
N ASN A 439 -60.63 2.33 36.96
CA ASN A 439 -61.92 2.67 37.58
C ASN A 439 -62.73 3.70 36.77
N ASN A 440 -64.02 3.85 37.05
CA ASN A 440 -64.94 4.85 36.47
C ASN A 440 -64.91 4.88 34.92
N ALA A 441 -65.14 3.73 34.28
CA ALA A 441 -65.12 3.57 32.81
C ALA A 441 -63.81 4.02 32.11
N SER A 442 -62.66 3.84 32.75
CA SER A 442 -61.33 4.09 32.15
C SER A 442 -60.84 2.93 31.27
N SER A 443 -59.99 3.22 30.29
CA SER A 443 -59.34 2.23 29.42
C SER A 443 -57.82 2.24 29.58
N THR A 444 -57.21 1.09 29.87
CA THR A 444 -55.75 0.93 29.91
C THR A 444 -55.33 -0.25 29.05
N SER A 445 -54.35 -0.03 28.17
CA SER A 445 -53.69 -1.08 27.38
C SER A 445 -52.21 -1.17 27.76
N ILE A 446 -51.71 -2.39 27.99
CA ILE A 446 -50.31 -2.68 28.30
C ILE A 446 -49.79 -3.72 27.30
N THR A 447 -48.68 -3.43 26.61
CA THR A 447 -48.12 -4.31 25.56
C THR A 447 -46.60 -4.38 25.61
N ASN A 448 -45.99 -5.50 25.18
CA ASN A 448 -44.53 -5.72 25.17
C ASN A 448 -43.86 -5.37 26.50
N SER A 449 -44.48 -5.72 27.63
CA SER A 449 -44.13 -5.18 28.95
C SER A 449 -43.86 -6.28 29.97
N ILE A 450 -43.26 -5.92 31.11
CA ILE A 450 -43.02 -6.84 32.23
C ILE A 450 -43.71 -6.31 33.47
N LEU A 451 -44.51 -7.15 34.12
CA LEU A 451 -45.17 -6.88 35.39
C LEU A 451 -44.77 -7.98 36.37
N TYR A 452 -43.65 -7.78 37.08
CA TYR A 452 -42.98 -8.82 37.86
C TYR A 452 -42.29 -8.29 39.12
N GLY A 453 -42.47 -8.97 40.25
CA GLY A 453 -41.94 -8.61 41.57
C GLY A 453 -42.75 -7.49 42.25
N ASN A 454 -44.05 -7.35 41.98
CA ASN A 454 -44.89 -6.29 42.53
C ASN A 454 -45.82 -6.84 43.64
N HIS A 455 -46.08 -6.04 44.68
CA HIS A 455 -47.04 -6.42 45.72
C HIS A 455 -48.46 -6.01 45.35
N GLY A 456 -49.32 -7.01 45.14
CA GLY A 456 -50.72 -6.85 44.72
C GLY A 456 -50.93 -7.22 43.25
N ALA A 457 -52.03 -7.93 42.98
CA ALA A 457 -52.40 -8.42 41.65
C ALA A 457 -52.70 -7.28 40.65
N LEU A 458 -53.26 -7.59 39.48
CA LEU A 458 -53.80 -6.59 38.55
C LEU A 458 -55.34 -6.60 38.65
N GLY A 459 -56.01 -5.46 38.45
CA GLY A 459 -57.48 -5.44 38.58
C GLY A 459 -58.19 -4.14 38.16
N THR A 460 -59.48 -4.31 37.91
CA THR A 460 -60.49 -3.25 37.71
C THR A 460 -61.43 -3.21 38.93
N VAL A 461 -62.11 -2.08 39.18
CA VAL A 461 -63.12 -1.98 40.28
C VAL A 461 -64.56 -2.02 39.77
N ASP A 462 -64.82 -1.47 38.58
CA ASP A 462 -66.14 -1.39 37.97
C ASP A 462 -66.23 -2.15 36.64
N ASN A 463 -67.40 -2.73 36.37
CA ASN A 463 -67.68 -3.55 35.17
C ASN A 463 -67.55 -2.78 33.83
N ASN A 464 -67.37 -1.46 33.86
CA ASN A 464 -67.27 -0.60 32.69
C ASN A 464 -65.83 -0.18 32.36
N ALA A 465 -64.85 -0.43 33.24
CA ALA A 465 -63.45 -0.11 32.99
C ALA A 465 -62.69 -1.30 32.38
N LEU A 466 -61.80 -1.01 31.42
CA LEU A 466 -61.09 -2.00 30.62
C LEU A 466 -59.59 -2.00 30.94
N LEU A 467 -59.04 -3.17 31.25
CA LEU A 467 -57.60 -3.41 31.36
C LEU A 467 -57.19 -4.53 30.39
N GLU A 468 -56.54 -4.16 29.30
CA GLU A 468 -56.09 -5.06 28.23
C GLU A 468 -54.57 -5.24 28.33
N ILE A 469 -54.09 -6.48 28.38
CA ILE A 469 -52.65 -6.79 28.44
C ILE A 469 -52.34 -7.83 27.36
N SER A 470 -51.33 -7.57 26.53
CA SER A 470 -50.87 -8.49 25.47
C SER A 470 -49.35 -8.54 25.36
N TYR A 471 -48.80 -9.65 24.86
CA TYR A 471 -47.37 -9.84 24.62
C TYR A 471 -46.49 -9.40 25.81
N SER A 472 -46.88 -9.76 27.03
CA SER A 472 -46.25 -9.26 28.27
C SER A 472 -46.00 -10.38 29.29
N ILE A 473 -44.92 -10.26 30.07
CA ILE A 473 -44.74 -11.05 31.30
C ILE A 473 -45.70 -10.50 32.35
N VAL A 474 -46.51 -11.38 32.94
CA VAL A 474 -47.28 -11.07 34.16
C VAL A 474 -47.03 -12.16 35.19
N GLU A 475 -46.48 -11.78 36.34
CA GLU A 475 -46.33 -12.65 37.50
C GLU A 475 -47.70 -13.17 37.98
N GLY A 476 -47.85 -14.50 38.11
CA GLY A 476 -49.14 -15.15 38.37
C GLY A 476 -50.07 -15.30 37.15
N GLY A 477 -49.81 -14.56 36.05
CA GLY A 477 -50.51 -14.66 34.77
C GLY A 477 -51.71 -13.72 34.60
N TYR A 478 -52.04 -13.43 33.34
CA TYR A 478 -53.19 -12.58 32.96
C TYR A 478 -53.74 -13.01 31.59
N ALA A 479 -55.07 -13.05 31.46
CA ALA A 479 -55.73 -13.47 30.24
C ALA A 479 -55.53 -12.43 29.11
N GLY A 480 -54.87 -12.83 28.02
CA GLY A 480 -54.63 -12.00 26.85
C GLY A 480 -53.64 -12.63 25.87
N THR A 481 -53.64 -12.16 24.63
CA THR A 481 -52.81 -12.71 23.54
C THR A 481 -51.32 -12.53 23.83
N GLY A 482 -50.54 -13.61 23.77
CA GLY A 482 -49.08 -13.57 23.92
C GLY A 482 -48.57 -13.31 25.35
N ASN A 483 -49.42 -13.30 26.37
CA ASN A 483 -48.96 -13.14 27.75
C ASN A 483 -48.31 -14.42 28.28
N ILE A 484 -47.26 -14.26 29.09
CA ILE A 484 -46.49 -15.36 29.69
C ILE A 484 -46.20 -15.09 31.17
N THR A 485 -45.79 -16.13 31.90
CA THR A 485 -45.56 -16.11 33.36
C THR A 485 -44.10 -16.33 33.78
N GLY A 486 -43.19 -16.36 32.80
CA GLY A 486 -41.78 -16.66 33.04
C GLY A 486 -41.02 -15.56 33.78
N ASP A 487 -39.90 -15.95 34.39
CA ASP A 487 -39.01 -15.06 35.13
C ASP A 487 -38.22 -14.15 34.16
N PRO A 488 -38.28 -12.81 34.30
CA PRO A 488 -37.56 -11.87 33.45
C PRO A 488 -36.04 -11.79 33.71
N LYS A 489 -35.52 -12.47 34.73
CA LYS A 489 -34.09 -12.56 35.09
C LYS A 489 -33.38 -11.20 35.12
N PHE A 490 -34.00 -10.19 35.74
CA PHE A 490 -33.40 -8.86 35.91
C PHE A 490 -32.06 -8.96 36.66
N LYS A 491 -31.03 -8.23 36.18
CA LYS A 491 -29.67 -8.25 36.75
C LYS A 491 -29.63 -7.84 38.23
N ASN A 492 -30.52 -6.95 38.67
CA ASN A 492 -30.78 -6.69 40.09
C ASN A 492 -32.20 -6.15 40.30
N MET A 493 -33.10 -6.94 40.88
CA MET A 493 -34.45 -6.53 41.26
C MET A 493 -34.57 -6.39 42.78
N PRO A 494 -34.62 -5.16 43.34
CA PRO A 494 -34.94 -4.97 44.75
C PRO A 494 -36.37 -5.43 45.05
N ALA A 495 -36.58 -6.05 46.20
CA ALA A 495 -37.89 -6.58 46.57
C ALA A 495 -38.89 -5.46 46.90
N ALA A 496 -40.17 -5.63 46.51
CA ALA A 496 -41.20 -4.64 46.81
C ALA A 496 -41.35 -4.31 48.31
N THR A 497 -41.01 -5.27 49.18
CA THR A 497 -41.01 -5.10 50.64
C THR A 497 -40.00 -4.07 51.16
N THR A 498 -38.99 -3.67 50.37
CA THR A 498 -38.08 -2.58 50.71
C THR A 498 -38.80 -1.23 50.79
N ARG A 499 -39.75 -0.97 49.87
CA ARG A 499 -40.55 0.27 49.71
C ARG A 499 -39.71 1.52 49.41
N GLY A 500 -40.26 2.46 48.63
CA GLY A 500 -39.69 3.80 48.43
C GLY A 500 -38.35 3.88 47.67
N PHE A 501 -37.81 2.78 47.17
CA PHE A 501 -36.45 2.75 46.63
C PHE A 501 -36.34 3.36 45.21
N THR A 502 -35.17 3.94 44.91
CA THR A 502 -34.82 4.56 43.62
C THR A 502 -33.73 3.80 42.84
N GLY A 503 -33.36 2.60 43.30
CA GLY A 503 -32.36 1.72 42.68
C GLY A 503 -32.94 0.59 41.81
N GLY A 504 -32.07 -0.35 41.41
CA GLY A 504 -32.37 -1.52 40.59
C GLY A 504 -31.63 -1.53 39.24
N ASP A 505 -31.46 -2.72 38.67
CA ASP A 505 -30.93 -2.96 37.32
C ASP A 505 -31.87 -3.92 36.58
N TYR A 506 -32.80 -3.33 35.84
CA TYR A 506 -33.88 -4.01 35.13
C TYR A 506 -33.48 -4.47 33.71
N ARG A 507 -32.19 -4.48 33.40
CA ARG A 507 -31.67 -5.16 32.21
C ARG A 507 -31.91 -6.66 32.35
N LEU A 508 -32.30 -7.28 31.25
CA LEU A 508 -32.51 -8.73 31.17
C LEU A 508 -31.18 -9.48 31.29
N GLY A 509 -31.21 -10.65 31.94
CA GLY A 509 -30.11 -11.61 32.02
C GLY A 509 -30.30 -12.76 31.03
N SER A 510 -29.23 -13.53 30.80
CA SER A 510 -29.27 -14.72 29.94
C SER A 510 -30.28 -15.75 30.46
N GLY A 511 -31.06 -16.34 29.55
CA GLY A 511 -32.18 -17.22 29.89
C GLY A 511 -33.41 -16.52 30.50
N SER A 512 -33.52 -15.20 30.37
CA SER A 512 -34.76 -14.47 30.67
C SER A 512 -35.92 -14.95 29.79
N ALA A 513 -37.12 -15.07 30.37
CA ALA A 513 -38.33 -15.39 29.61
C ALA A 513 -38.85 -14.21 28.75
N ALA A 514 -38.28 -13.01 28.90
CA ALA A 514 -38.65 -11.83 28.11
C ALA A 514 -38.00 -11.82 26.72
N LEU A 515 -36.95 -12.64 26.51
CA LEU A 515 -36.11 -12.62 25.33
C LEU A 515 -36.87 -13.08 24.08
N ASN A 516 -36.88 -12.25 23.04
CA ASN A 516 -37.51 -12.54 21.75
C ASN A 516 -38.99 -12.98 21.87
N ALA A 517 -39.70 -12.47 22.88
CA ALA A 517 -41.04 -12.93 23.26
C ALA A 517 -42.17 -11.92 23.02
N GLY A 518 -41.84 -10.66 22.70
CA GLY A 518 -42.81 -9.59 22.44
C GLY A 518 -43.47 -9.67 21.05
N SER A 519 -44.04 -8.55 20.59
CA SER A 519 -44.61 -8.42 19.24
C SER A 519 -44.10 -7.18 18.52
N ASN A 520 -43.46 -7.39 17.36
CA ASN A 520 -42.91 -6.31 16.53
C ASN A 520 -44.01 -5.41 15.96
N ASP A 521 -45.17 -5.99 15.61
CA ASP A 521 -46.36 -5.29 15.09
C ASP A 521 -46.95 -4.26 16.07
N ARG A 522 -46.46 -4.25 17.31
CA ARG A 522 -46.89 -3.33 18.38
C ARG A 522 -45.88 -2.22 18.67
N LEU A 523 -44.74 -2.18 17.97
CA LEU A 523 -43.68 -1.16 18.13
C LEU A 523 -43.79 0.01 17.15
N SER A 524 -44.33 -0.25 15.96
CA SER A 524 -44.24 0.67 14.82
C SER A 524 -45.42 1.64 14.80
N GLY A 525 -45.16 2.91 15.14
CA GLY A 525 -46.11 4.03 15.04
C GLY A 525 -46.59 4.37 13.61
N THR A 526 -46.11 3.64 12.61
CA THR A 526 -46.70 3.54 11.27
C THR A 526 -48.20 3.22 11.35
N GLY A 527 -48.98 3.62 10.34
CA GLY A 527 -50.42 3.32 10.22
C GLY A 527 -50.71 1.84 9.95
N ILE A 528 -50.37 0.96 10.89
CA ILE A 528 -50.89 -0.41 10.96
C ILE A 528 -52.34 -0.32 11.42
N ILE A 529 -53.23 -0.83 10.59
CA ILE A 529 -54.66 -0.79 10.85
C ILE A 529 -55.04 -1.96 11.75
N PHE A 530 -55.59 -1.68 12.92
CA PHE A 530 -56.10 -2.69 13.85
C PHE A 530 -57.61 -2.93 13.64
N PRO A 531 -58.03 -3.98 12.90
CA PRO A 531 -59.40 -4.48 13.00
C PRO A 531 -59.61 -5.13 14.37
N ARG A 532 -60.61 -4.68 15.14
CA ARG A 532 -61.16 -5.46 16.26
C ARG A 532 -62.35 -6.28 15.77
N ASN A 533 -62.59 -7.43 16.39
CA ASN A 533 -63.78 -8.25 16.18
C ASN A 533 -65.06 -7.48 16.56
N MET A 534 -66.05 -7.42 15.67
CA MET A 534 -67.28 -6.63 15.84
C MET A 534 -68.49 -7.51 16.20
N ALA A 535 -68.53 -8.01 17.43
CA ALA A 535 -69.63 -8.80 17.98
C ALA A 535 -69.68 -8.64 19.52
N ASN A 536 -70.82 -8.63 20.23
CA ASN A 536 -72.22 -8.79 19.79
C ASN A 536 -73.20 -8.16 20.81
N GLN A 537 -74.11 -7.27 20.37
CA GLN A 537 -75.46 -7.16 20.94
C GLN A 537 -76.36 -6.29 20.04
N ALA A 538 -77.52 -6.80 19.65
CA ALA A 538 -78.49 -6.06 18.85
C ALA A 538 -79.43 -5.23 19.74
N TRP A 539 -79.33 -3.89 19.65
CA TRP A 539 -80.43 -3.02 20.06
C TRP A 539 -81.47 -2.97 18.95
N GLY A 540 -82.74 -3.16 19.32
CA GLY A 540 -83.81 -3.53 18.39
C GLY A 540 -84.22 -2.47 17.38
N ASN A 541 -84.64 -2.94 16.20
CA ASN A 541 -85.56 -2.28 15.26
C ASN A 541 -85.22 -0.82 14.88
N ARG A 542 -83.97 -0.53 14.49
CA ARG A 542 -83.60 0.72 13.79
C ARG A 542 -82.92 0.57 12.42
N CYS A 543 -82.52 -0.64 12.02
CA CYS A 543 -82.11 -0.91 10.63
C CYS A 543 -83.38 -1.00 9.75
N ASN A 544 -83.91 0.15 9.33
CA ASN A 544 -85.26 0.31 8.77
C ASN A 544 -85.36 -0.12 7.29
N GLY A 545 -85.13 -1.40 7.02
CA GLY A 545 -85.17 -1.99 5.67
C GLY A 545 -83.86 -1.93 4.87
N GLN A 546 -82.78 -1.38 5.45
CA GLN A 546 -81.43 -1.40 4.86
C GLN A 546 -80.47 -2.22 5.74
N GLN A 547 -79.50 -2.88 5.10
CA GLN A 547 -78.68 -3.93 5.71
C GLN A 547 -77.60 -3.36 6.62
N CYS A 548 -77.60 -3.79 7.89
CA CYS A 548 -76.56 -3.53 8.86
C CYS A 548 -75.59 -4.73 8.88
N ALA A 549 -74.43 -4.62 8.23
CA ALA A 549 -73.49 -5.71 8.03
C ALA A 549 -72.59 -5.99 9.26
N VAL A 550 -72.23 -7.25 9.47
CA VAL A 550 -71.27 -7.69 10.49
C VAL A 550 -69.97 -8.11 9.80
N ILE A 551 -68.84 -7.57 10.23
CA ILE A 551 -67.51 -7.94 9.72
C ILE A 551 -66.70 -8.56 10.87
N ASN A 552 -66.26 -9.79 10.69
CA ASN A 552 -65.51 -10.55 11.69
C ASN A 552 -64.20 -11.07 11.07
N PHE A 553 -63.07 -10.62 11.60
CA PHE A 553 -61.74 -10.87 11.05
C PHE A 553 -61.04 -12.10 11.66
N ASP A 554 -61.52 -12.63 12.79
CA ASP A 554 -60.79 -13.61 13.61
C ASP A 554 -60.65 -15.00 12.98
N LYS A 555 -61.27 -15.25 11.82
CA LYS A 555 -61.13 -16.51 11.06
C LYS A 555 -59.88 -16.57 10.17
N ALA A 556 -59.14 -15.47 10.00
CA ALA A 556 -58.01 -15.38 9.07
C ALA A 556 -56.67 -15.99 9.57
N VAL A 557 -56.69 -16.83 10.62
CA VAL A 557 -55.48 -17.32 11.33
C VAL A 557 -55.11 -18.77 10.96
N ILE A 558 -55.97 -19.50 10.24
CA ILE A 558 -55.77 -20.94 9.95
C ILE A 558 -55.80 -21.22 8.44
N ASN A 559 -54.72 -20.84 7.75
CA ASN A 559 -54.03 -21.58 6.65
C ASN A 559 -53.15 -20.61 5.82
N ASN A 560 -51.83 -20.81 5.82
CA ASN A 560 -50.87 -19.93 5.13
C ASN A 560 -50.83 -20.15 3.60
N ARG A 561 -51.79 -19.58 2.86
CA ARG A 561 -51.66 -19.19 1.44
C ARG A 561 -52.49 -17.95 1.14
N PHE A 562 -51.98 -17.07 0.28
CA PHE A 562 -52.60 -15.78 -0.06
C PHE A 562 -52.82 -15.58 -1.58
N ASP A 563 -52.62 -16.63 -2.38
CA ASP A 563 -52.50 -16.55 -3.84
C ASP A 563 -53.86 -16.42 -4.57
N ASP A 564 -54.99 -16.58 -3.87
CA ASP A 564 -56.36 -16.61 -4.43
C ASP A 564 -57.16 -15.29 -4.23
N TYR A 565 -56.53 -14.18 -3.80
CA TYR A 565 -57.24 -12.91 -3.58
C TYR A 565 -57.58 -12.09 -4.86
N ALA A 566 -57.75 -12.78 -5.99
CA ALA A 566 -58.51 -12.26 -7.11
C ALA A 566 -60.01 -12.52 -6.88
N LEU A 567 -60.76 -11.49 -6.45
CA LEU A 567 -62.24 -11.42 -6.36
C LEU A 567 -63.00 -12.76 -6.51
N LEU A 568 -62.97 -13.61 -5.48
CA LEU A 568 -63.70 -14.87 -5.45
C LEU A 568 -64.79 -14.87 -4.35
N ASP A 569 -66.01 -14.58 -4.79
CA ASP A 569 -67.30 -14.89 -4.14
C ASP A 569 -67.34 -14.92 -2.60
N LEU A 570 -67.42 -13.73 -1.99
CA LEU A 570 -68.23 -13.59 -0.77
C LEU A 570 -69.65 -14.10 -1.08
N PRO A 571 -70.24 -15.00 -0.25
CA PRO A 571 -71.47 -15.70 -0.61
C PRO A 571 -72.70 -14.76 -0.60
N THR A 572 -72.97 -14.16 -1.77
CA THR A 572 -74.24 -13.58 -2.23
C THR A 572 -75.01 -12.63 -1.29
N VAL A 573 -74.35 -12.00 -0.31
CA VAL A 573 -74.94 -10.96 0.55
C VAL A 573 -74.08 -9.69 0.57
N THR A 574 -74.38 -8.82 -0.39
CA THR A 574 -74.14 -7.36 -0.43
C THR A 574 -72.79 -6.81 0.07
N GLU A 575 -71.91 -6.47 -0.88
CA GLU A 575 -70.79 -5.56 -0.64
C GLU A 575 -71.29 -4.10 -0.50
N GLY A 576 -70.69 -3.31 0.41
CA GLY A 576 -71.04 -1.92 0.65
C GLY A 576 -70.53 -0.96 -0.44
N VAL A 577 -71.28 -0.81 -1.53
CA VAL A 577 -71.03 0.19 -2.58
C VAL A 577 -71.70 1.52 -2.22
N ILE A 578 -70.91 2.58 -2.07
CA ILE A 578 -71.42 3.94 -1.85
C ILE A 578 -71.84 4.55 -3.19
N GLY A 579 -73.09 4.27 -3.56
CA GLY A 579 -73.88 5.10 -4.47
C GLY A 579 -74.60 6.23 -3.70
N THR A 580 -75.86 6.47 -4.01
CA THR A 580 -76.72 7.48 -3.33
C THR A 580 -77.19 7.03 -1.93
N ALA A 581 -76.35 6.36 -1.15
CA ALA A 581 -76.69 5.72 0.12
C ALA A 581 -75.62 5.99 1.20
N GLU A 582 -76.05 6.07 2.46
CA GLU A 582 -75.19 6.35 3.61
C GLU A 582 -74.60 5.06 4.20
N PHE A 583 -73.29 5.01 4.48
CA PHE A 583 -72.66 3.87 5.15
C PHE A 583 -72.44 4.18 6.64
N THR A 584 -73.13 3.45 7.52
CA THR A 584 -73.18 3.73 8.97
C THR A 584 -72.60 2.56 9.78
N VAL A 585 -71.60 2.85 10.62
CA VAL A 585 -70.98 1.88 11.53
C VAL A 585 -71.26 2.30 12.98
N GLY A 586 -72.23 1.64 13.62
CA GLY A 586 -72.55 1.82 15.03
C GLY A 586 -71.80 0.83 15.92
N TRP A 587 -71.22 1.31 17.02
CA TRP A 587 -70.49 0.48 17.98
C TRP A 587 -71.20 0.45 19.34
N ASN A 588 -71.80 -0.68 19.69
CA ASN A 588 -72.62 -0.81 20.91
C ASN A 588 -71.79 -1.08 22.19
N SER A 589 -70.45 -1.16 22.09
CA SER A 589 -69.55 -1.56 23.19
C SER A 589 -68.15 -0.96 23.07
N MET A 590 -68.04 0.29 22.59
CA MET A 590 -66.78 1.04 22.60
C MET A 590 -66.51 1.66 23.98
N PRO A 591 -65.25 1.75 24.45
CA PRO A 591 -64.88 2.72 25.48
C PRO A 591 -65.10 4.14 24.95
N SER A 592 -65.13 5.16 25.84
CA SER A 592 -65.25 6.55 25.38
C SER A 592 -64.09 6.92 24.45
N MET A 593 -64.38 7.25 23.19
CA MET A 593 -63.34 7.72 22.28
C MET A 593 -62.81 9.06 22.78
N LYS A 594 -61.49 9.09 23.03
CA LYS A 594 -60.79 10.28 23.50
C LYS A 594 -60.38 11.18 22.35
N THR A 595 -60.36 12.48 22.63
CA THR A 595 -59.84 13.53 21.75
C THR A 595 -58.50 13.12 21.15
N GLY A 596 -58.34 13.27 19.83
CA GLY A 596 -57.14 12.90 19.08
C GLY A 596 -57.10 11.47 18.54
N THR A 597 -57.98 10.55 18.98
CA THR A 597 -58.13 9.20 18.41
C THR A 597 -58.44 9.30 16.92
N PHE A 598 -57.60 8.70 16.06
CA PHE A 598 -57.84 8.66 14.62
C PHE A 598 -58.80 7.53 14.28
N ILE A 599 -59.73 7.76 13.36
CA ILE A 599 -60.82 6.84 12.99
C ILE A 599 -60.89 6.81 11.47
N GLY A 600 -60.67 5.65 10.86
CA GLY A 600 -60.52 5.51 9.41
C GLY A 600 -61.44 4.47 8.79
N PHE A 601 -61.71 4.65 7.50
CA PHE A 601 -62.41 3.72 6.62
C PHE A 601 -61.45 3.30 5.51
N ILE A 602 -61.25 1.99 5.34
CA ILE A 602 -60.49 1.43 4.21
C ILE A 602 -61.37 1.54 2.96
N ILE A 603 -60.87 2.19 1.92
CA ILE A 603 -61.64 2.47 0.70
C ILE A 603 -60.94 1.96 -0.56
N GLY A 604 -61.73 1.56 -1.55
CA GLY A 604 -61.27 1.08 -2.84
C GLY A 604 -62.29 1.34 -3.95
N GLN A 605 -61.90 1.04 -5.19
CA GLN A 605 -62.75 1.15 -6.37
C GLN A 605 -62.43 0.02 -7.35
N GLN A 606 -63.46 -0.56 -7.97
CA GLN A 606 -63.38 -1.86 -8.66
C GLN A 606 -62.74 -1.81 -10.06
N SER A 607 -62.42 -0.62 -10.59
CA SER A 607 -62.01 -0.47 -12.01
C SER A 607 -61.12 0.73 -12.33
N ASN A 608 -60.89 1.64 -11.38
CA ASN A 608 -59.99 2.80 -11.52
C ASN A 608 -59.24 2.97 -10.18
N PRO A 609 -58.03 3.55 -10.18
CA PRO A 609 -57.45 4.08 -8.95
C PRO A 609 -58.35 5.17 -8.37
N LEU A 610 -58.39 5.28 -7.04
CA LEU A 610 -58.97 6.44 -6.37
C LEU A 610 -58.12 7.67 -6.70
N ASP A 611 -58.77 8.83 -6.90
CA ASP A 611 -58.08 10.11 -7.13
C ASP A 611 -58.55 11.20 -6.15
N GLU A 612 -57.74 12.25 -6.01
CA GLU A 612 -57.96 13.38 -5.08
C GLU A 612 -59.25 14.17 -5.38
N THR A 613 -59.79 14.06 -6.61
CA THR A 613 -61.07 14.68 -7.01
C THR A 613 -62.31 13.85 -6.64
N LEU A 614 -62.15 12.57 -6.27
CA LEU A 614 -63.16 11.82 -5.52
C LEU A 614 -63.03 12.06 -4.00
N LEU A 615 -61.80 12.15 -3.47
CA LEU A 615 -61.55 12.34 -2.04
C LEU A 615 -62.14 13.65 -1.50
N ASN A 616 -62.11 14.72 -2.29
CA ASN A 616 -62.76 15.99 -1.94
C ASN A 616 -64.31 15.93 -1.92
N LYS A 617 -64.92 14.83 -2.38
CA LYS A 617 -66.38 14.59 -2.41
C LYS A 617 -66.87 13.59 -1.35
N LEU A 618 -66.03 13.19 -0.42
CA LEU A 618 -66.38 12.35 0.73
C LEU A 618 -66.66 13.19 1.97
N ARG A 619 -67.55 12.69 2.84
CA ARG A 619 -67.94 13.32 4.11
C ARG A 619 -68.01 12.28 5.22
N ILE A 620 -67.28 12.50 6.31
CA ILE A 620 -67.41 11.72 7.54
C ILE A 620 -68.18 12.52 8.57
N GLU A 621 -69.27 11.95 9.09
CA GLU A 621 -69.97 12.45 10.28
C GLU A 621 -69.63 11.59 11.51
N LEU A 622 -69.32 12.25 12.62
CA LEU A 622 -69.34 11.64 13.95
C LEU A 622 -70.71 11.91 14.56
N LYS A 623 -71.46 10.86 14.89
CA LYS A 623 -72.78 10.94 15.53
C LYS A 623 -72.73 10.26 16.90
N ILE A 624 -73.21 10.92 17.95
CA ILE A 624 -73.40 10.26 19.26
C ILE A 624 -74.62 9.32 19.21
N GLY A 625 -74.77 8.43 20.19
CA GLY A 625 -75.85 7.43 20.24
C GLY A 625 -77.31 7.95 20.16
N SER A 626 -77.55 9.27 20.28
CA SER A 626 -78.85 9.90 19.98
C SER A 626 -79.14 10.05 18.48
N GLY A 627 -78.12 9.88 17.61
CA GLY A 627 -78.14 10.22 16.18
C GLY A 627 -77.67 11.65 15.86
N THR A 628 -77.39 12.48 16.88
CA THR A 628 -76.95 13.87 16.70
C THR A 628 -75.52 13.94 16.16
N THR A 629 -75.31 14.64 15.04
CA THR A 629 -73.97 14.95 14.52
C THR A 629 -73.25 15.90 15.46
N VAL A 630 -72.06 15.48 15.92
CA VAL A 630 -71.17 16.25 16.81
C VAL A 630 -69.89 16.73 16.11
N TYR A 631 -69.56 16.14 14.96
CA TYR A 631 -68.52 16.62 14.06
C TYR A 631 -68.83 16.23 12.62
N THR A 632 -68.38 17.03 11.66
CA THR A 632 -68.39 16.70 10.23
C THR A 632 -67.05 17.10 9.64
N MET A 633 -66.37 16.18 8.95
CA MET A 633 -65.30 16.50 8.02
C MET A 633 -65.82 16.35 6.59
N ILE A 634 -65.52 17.33 5.73
CA ILE A 634 -65.98 17.40 4.33
C ILE A 634 -64.74 17.58 3.46
N GLY A 635 -64.53 16.63 2.54
CA GLY A 635 -63.41 16.62 1.60
C GLY A 635 -62.07 16.27 2.24
N PHE A 636 -61.50 15.14 1.83
CA PHE A 636 -60.13 14.77 2.19
C PHE A 636 -59.17 15.35 1.13
N SER A 637 -58.15 16.07 1.59
CA SER A 637 -57.16 16.74 0.73
C SER A 637 -56.07 15.81 0.20
N GLU A 638 -55.91 14.63 0.81
CA GLU A 638 -54.89 13.63 0.50
C GLU A 638 -55.47 12.23 0.75
N MET A 639 -54.91 11.22 0.09
CA MET A 639 -55.21 9.82 0.38
C MET A 639 -54.22 9.31 1.43
N GLN A 640 -54.71 8.66 2.48
CA GLN A 640 -53.82 8.07 3.48
C GLN A 640 -53.59 6.59 3.15
N LYS A 641 -52.33 6.17 3.29
CA LYS A 641 -51.86 4.81 3.01
C LYS A 641 -51.40 4.16 4.30
N GLY A 642 -51.85 2.94 4.52
CA GLY A 642 -51.50 2.13 5.68
C GLY A 642 -51.09 0.72 5.28
N THR A 643 -50.74 -0.08 6.27
CA THR A 643 -50.41 -1.49 6.05
C THR A 643 -51.33 -2.37 6.88
N LEU A 644 -52.00 -3.31 6.22
CA LEU A 644 -52.86 -4.31 6.87
C LEU A 644 -52.34 -5.70 6.49
N ASN A 645 -51.91 -6.48 7.47
CA ASN A 645 -51.33 -7.82 7.29
C ASN A 645 -50.21 -7.86 6.22
N GLY A 646 -49.36 -6.82 6.18
CA GLY A 646 -48.26 -6.69 5.22
C GLY A 646 -48.62 -6.14 3.83
N GLN A 647 -49.90 -5.88 3.54
CA GLN A 647 -50.36 -5.30 2.27
C GLN A 647 -50.65 -3.80 2.39
N GLU A 648 -50.33 -3.02 1.36
CA GLU A 648 -50.66 -1.59 1.30
C GLU A 648 -52.17 -1.41 1.08
N VAL A 649 -52.81 -0.56 1.90
CA VAL A 649 -54.24 -0.27 1.81
C VAL A 649 -54.50 1.24 1.90
N ASN A 650 -55.45 1.72 1.08
CA ASN A 650 -55.87 3.11 1.04
C ASN A 650 -57.00 3.35 2.04
N TYR A 651 -56.95 4.47 2.76
CA TYR A 651 -57.97 4.86 3.72
C TYR A 651 -58.20 6.38 3.77
N VAL A 652 -59.36 6.75 4.32
CA VAL A 652 -59.72 8.13 4.71
C VAL A 652 -60.19 8.12 6.15
N GLY A 653 -59.94 9.19 6.91
CA GLY A 653 -60.31 9.21 8.32
C GLY A 653 -60.14 10.56 9.00
N VAL A 654 -60.64 10.62 10.24
CA VAL A 654 -60.69 11.84 11.06
C VAL A 654 -60.11 11.59 12.44
N LYS A 655 -59.51 12.60 13.06
CA LYS A 655 -59.28 12.57 14.52
C LYS A 655 -60.54 13.01 15.24
N ALA A 656 -60.92 12.32 16.32
CA ALA A 656 -61.99 12.74 17.21
C ALA A 656 -61.64 14.14 17.79
N PRO A 657 -62.44 15.20 17.55
CA PRO A 657 -62.08 16.57 17.95
C PRO A 657 -62.38 16.87 19.42
N VAL A 658 -63.24 16.08 20.06
CA VAL A 658 -63.51 16.08 21.51
C VAL A 658 -63.77 14.64 21.97
N ASP A 659 -63.95 14.43 23.27
CA ASP A 659 -64.32 13.13 23.85
C ASP A 659 -65.79 12.78 23.56
N PHE A 660 -66.05 11.52 23.20
CA PHE A 660 -67.40 10.99 22.98
C PHE A 660 -67.61 9.64 23.69
N GLY A 661 -68.84 9.34 24.11
CA GLY A 661 -69.25 8.00 24.56
C GLY A 661 -69.55 7.06 23.38
N ASN A 662 -70.58 6.20 23.51
CA ASN A 662 -71.08 5.37 22.41
C ASN A 662 -71.38 6.24 21.18
N ALA A 663 -70.61 6.02 20.11
CA ALA A 663 -70.64 6.80 18.89
C ALA A 663 -70.89 5.90 17.67
N MET A 664 -71.52 6.49 16.66
CA MET A 664 -71.74 5.94 15.34
C MET A 664 -70.96 6.78 14.33
N PHE A 665 -70.25 6.09 13.45
CA PHE A 665 -69.39 6.70 12.43
C PHE A 665 -70.07 6.53 11.09
N GLN A 666 -70.31 7.62 10.38
CA GLN A 666 -71.01 7.58 9.11
C GLN A 666 -70.15 8.16 7.99
N LEU A 667 -69.87 7.33 6.99
CA LEU A 667 -69.25 7.76 5.75
C LEU A 667 -70.35 7.99 4.72
N THR A 668 -70.38 9.19 4.15
CA THR A 668 -71.39 9.64 3.18
C THR A 668 -70.71 10.25 1.97
N GLN A 669 -71.32 10.06 0.80
CA GLN A 669 -70.90 10.70 -0.43
C GLN A 669 -71.63 12.04 -0.60
N ILE A 670 -70.92 13.08 -1.03
CA ILE A 670 -71.53 14.38 -1.34
C ILE A 670 -72.30 14.26 -2.66
N GLN A 671 -73.49 14.86 -2.72
CA GLN A 671 -74.40 14.81 -3.86
C GLN A 671 -73.70 15.24 -5.17
N GLY A 672 -73.66 14.35 -6.18
CA GLY A 672 -73.04 14.62 -7.49
C GLY A 672 -71.66 13.99 -7.73
N ALA A 673 -71.25 13.00 -6.93
CA ALA A 673 -70.06 12.18 -7.16
C ALA A 673 -70.41 10.81 -7.82
N PRO A 674 -69.45 10.15 -8.50
CA PRO A 674 -69.68 8.85 -9.14
C PRO A 674 -69.80 7.70 -8.12
N THR A 675 -70.64 6.71 -8.45
CA THR A 675 -71.30 5.78 -7.51
C THR A 675 -70.49 4.55 -7.05
N ASN A 676 -69.15 4.55 -7.23
CA ASN A 676 -68.38 3.30 -7.26
C ASN A 676 -67.29 3.17 -6.18
N ILE A 677 -67.36 3.95 -5.10
CA ILE A 677 -66.47 3.79 -3.93
C ILE A 677 -66.97 2.60 -3.09
N ARG A 678 -66.07 1.69 -2.76
CA ARG A 678 -66.31 0.52 -1.89
C ARG A 678 -65.65 0.74 -0.54
N VAL A 679 -66.35 0.40 0.54
CA VAL A 679 -65.79 0.38 1.91
C VAL A 679 -65.41 -1.06 2.25
N HIS A 680 -64.13 -1.30 2.51
CA HIS A 680 -63.60 -2.62 2.83
C HIS A 680 -63.50 -2.88 4.35
N GLY A 681 -63.59 -1.83 5.16
CA GLY A 681 -63.61 -1.93 6.62
C GLY A 681 -63.55 -0.56 7.30
N ALA A 682 -63.71 -0.54 8.61
CA ALA A 682 -63.51 0.64 9.47
C ALA A 682 -62.62 0.29 10.66
N PHE A 683 -61.82 1.24 11.13
CA PHE A 683 -60.82 1.05 12.18
C PHE A 683 -60.64 2.32 13.01
N TYR A 684 -59.86 2.22 14.08
CA TYR A 684 -59.32 3.37 14.80
C TYR A 684 -57.87 3.12 15.23
N GLN A 685 -57.15 4.22 15.46
CA GLN A 685 -55.77 4.26 15.96
C GLN A 685 -55.75 5.23 17.14
N LEU A 686 -55.25 4.77 18.30
CA LEU A 686 -55.12 5.58 19.50
C LEU A 686 -54.04 6.67 19.31
N PRO A 687 -54.15 7.82 20.00
CA PRO A 687 -53.19 8.92 19.82
C PRO A 687 -51.82 8.61 20.45
N GLY A 688 -50.77 8.71 19.62
CA GLY A 688 -49.39 8.38 19.95
C GLY A 688 -49.09 6.88 19.74
N LEU A 689 -47.92 6.50 19.22
CA LEU A 689 -46.67 7.24 19.09
C LEU A 689 -46.36 7.71 17.66
N ASN A 690 -45.77 8.91 17.54
CA ASN A 690 -45.21 9.44 16.28
C ASN A 690 -43.67 9.47 16.30
N THR A 691 -43.09 8.37 16.78
CA THR A 691 -41.66 8.06 16.77
C THR A 691 -41.53 6.56 16.57
N THR A 692 -40.66 6.11 15.67
CA THR A 692 -40.27 4.70 15.63
C THR A 692 -39.54 4.36 16.93
N LEU A 693 -39.99 3.31 17.63
CA LEU A 693 -39.34 2.81 18.85
C LEU A 693 -38.10 1.97 18.51
N GLU A 694 -37.21 2.55 17.70
CA GLU A 694 -36.01 1.91 17.15
C GLU A 694 -35.00 1.51 18.23
N THR A 695 -35.15 2.01 19.47
CA THR A 695 -34.25 1.75 20.60
C THR A 695 -35.00 1.41 21.90
N ASP A 696 -34.28 0.81 22.86
CA ASP A 696 -34.71 0.56 24.24
C ASP A 696 -34.42 1.75 25.18
N ILE A 697 -34.73 1.61 26.47
CA ILE A 697 -34.51 2.69 27.47
C ILE A 697 -33.03 3.04 27.72
N ALA A 698 -32.09 2.19 27.30
CA ALA A 698 -30.66 2.47 27.35
C ALA A 698 -30.14 3.11 26.04
N GLY A 699 -30.90 3.05 24.95
CA GLY A 699 -30.50 3.47 23.62
C GLY A 699 -29.92 2.34 22.75
N ASN A 700 -30.03 1.08 23.18
CA ASN A 700 -29.68 -0.07 22.33
C ASN A 700 -30.73 -0.20 21.22
N PRO A 701 -30.36 -0.51 19.96
CA PRO A 701 -31.34 -0.82 18.93
C PRO A 701 -32.21 -2.01 19.33
N ARG A 702 -33.54 -1.92 19.18
CA ARG A 702 -34.40 -3.11 19.29
C ARG A 702 -34.29 -3.95 18.03
N ILE A 703 -34.41 -5.27 18.13
CA ILE A 703 -34.03 -6.18 17.03
C ILE A 703 -35.16 -6.30 15.99
N PHE A 704 -35.27 -5.32 15.08
CA PHE A 704 -36.38 -5.25 14.12
C PHE A 704 -36.35 -6.29 12.99
N ASN A 705 -35.19 -6.80 12.55
CA ASN A 705 -35.16 -7.90 11.55
C ASN A 705 -33.78 -8.56 11.29
N LYS A 706 -33.85 -9.72 10.61
CA LYS A 706 -32.82 -10.43 9.81
C LYS A 706 -31.61 -11.06 10.52
N ALA A 707 -31.88 -12.22 11.13
CA ALA A 707 -31.25 -13.48 10.68
C ALA A 707 -32.03 -14.70 11.19
N ASN A 708 -32.22 -14.78 12.52
CA ASN A 708 -32.72 -15.96 13.22
C ASN A 708 -33.97 -15.63 14.07
N GLY A 709 -35.09 -15.26 13.44
CA GLY A 709 -36.36 -14.98 14.12
C GLY A 709 -36.65 -13.48 14.29
N GLY A 710 -35.79 -12.75 15.02
CA GLY A 710 -35.87 -11.29 15.11
C GLY A 710 -37.16 -10.74 15.72
N ILE A 711 -37.52 -11.24 16.91
CA ILE A 711 -38.66 -10.77 17.70
C ILE A 711 -38.11 -9.88 18.83
N VAL A 712 -38.83 -8.81 19.16
CA VAL A 712 -38.47 -7.87 20.23
C VAL A 712 -38.52 -8.49 21.64
N ASP A 713 -37.66 -8.01 22.53
CA ASP A 713 -37.71 -8.34 23.95
C ASP A 713 -38.89 -7.64 24.66
N MET A 714 -39.48 -8.30 25.66
CA MET A 714 -40.49 -7.67 26.51
C MET A 714 -39.84 -6.69 27.52
N GLY A 715 -40.46 -5.53 27.72
CA GLY A 715 -40.11 -4.56 28.77
C GLY A 715 -39.28 -3.37 28.29
N ALA A 716 -38.72 -2.63 29.25
CA ALA A 716 -38.01 -1.38 29.00
C ALA A 716 -36.65 -1.54 28.31
N TYR A 717 -36.04 -2.72 28.44
CA TYR A 717 -34.69 -3.04 27.95
C TYR A 717 -34.74 -4.21 26.96
N GLU A 718 -33.83 -4.21 25.98
CA GLU A 718 -33.40 -5.45 25.31
C GLU A 718 -32.23 -6.06 26.11
N MET A 719 -31.95 -7.35 25.90
CA MET A 719 -30.72 -7.97 26.39
C MET A 719 -29.54 -7.59 25.49
N GLY A 720 -28.97 -6.40 25.71
CA GLY A 720 -27.69 -6.02 25.11
C GLY A 720 -26.60 -7.04 25.48
N LEU A 721 -26.04 -7.68 24.44
CA LEU A 721 -24.97 -8.67 24.59
C LEU A 721 -23.65 -7.95 24.93
N ASN A 722 -22.65 -8.69 25.41
CA ASN A 722 -21.35 -8.11 25.68
C ASN A 722 -20.60 -7.86 24.36
N ALA A 723 -20.12 -6.63 24.14
CA ALA A 723 -19.33 -6.31 22.96
C ALA A 723 -17.96 -7.04 22.99
N GLN A 724 -17.55 -7.60 21.86
CA GLN A 724 -16.26 -8.29 21.70
C GLN A 724 -15.49 -7.84 20.46
N GLN A 725 -14.19 -8.13 20.45
CA GLN A 725 -13.28 -7.85 19.35
C GLN A 725 -12.39 -9.07 19.09
N ILE A 726 -11.87 -9.20 17.86
CA ILE A 726 -10.83 -10.17 17.52
C ILE A 726 -9.53 -9.39 17.32
N ASN A 727 -8.53 -9.68 18.16
CA ASN A 727 -7.21 -9.07 17.99
C ASN A 727 -6.39 -9.91 17.01
N VAL A 728 -6.12 -9.35 15.83
CA VAL A 728 -5.29 -9.97 14.78
C VAL A 728 -4.02 -9.16 14.55
N ASN A 729 -3.01 -9.81 13.98
CA ASN A 729 -1.84 -9.15 13.40
C ASN A 729 -1.47 -9.83 12.08
N ASP A 730 -0.78 -9.13 11.19
CA ASP A 730 -0.27 -9.73 9.96
C ASP A 730 0.67 -10.91 10.28
N LEU A 731 0.69 -11.90 9.40
CA LEU A 731 1.48 -13.13 9.57
C LEU A 731 2.35 -13.38 8.33
N THR A 732 3.58 -13.83 8.55
CA THR A 732 4.52 -14.21 7.49
C THR A 732 4.83 -15.71 7.54
N LYS A 733 4.84 -16.35 6.37
CA LYS A 733 5.16 -17.76 6.15
C LYS A 733 6.01 -17.95 4.91
N THR A 734 6.54 -19.15 4.70
CA THR A 734 7.23 -19.55 3.47
C THR A 734 6.42 -20.61 2.72
N TYR A 735 6.49 -20.61 1.39
CA TYR A 735 5.89 -21.66 0.60
C TYR A 735 6.48 -23.04 0.97
N GLY A 736 5.62 -24.05 1.11
CA GLY A 736 5.99 -25.37 1.63
C GLY A 736 6.02 -25.51 3.17
N ASP A 737 5.73 -24.44 3.92
CA ASP A 737 5.46 -24.55 5.37
C ASP A 737 4.23 -25.45 5.63
N ALA A 738 4.26 -26.19 6.74
CA ALA A 738 3.12 -27.00 7.18
C ALA A 738 1.90 -26.14 7.56
N ALA A 739 0.69 -26.71 7.41
CA ALA A 739 -0.55 -26.03 7.77
C ALA A 739 -0.59 -25.68 9.26
N PHE A 740 -0.92 -24.42 9.57
CA PHE A 740 -0.75 -23.83 10.90
C PHE A 740 -2.06 -23.25 11.44
N ALA A 741 -2.24 -23.28 12.76
CA ALA A 741 -3.33 -22.55 13.41
C ALA A 741 -2.96 -21.05 13.54
N PRO A 742 -3.84 -20.09 13.18
CA PRO A 742 -3.52 -18.66 13.30
C PRO A 742 -3.34 -18.18 14.75
N GLY A 743 -4.01 -18.81 15.71
CA GLY A 743 -3.86 -18.53 17.14
C GLY A 743 -4.65 -17.33 17.67
N PHE A 744 -5.37 -16.60 16.82
CA PHE A 744 -6.18 -15.46 17.26
C PHE A 744 -7.42 -15.92 18.05
N THR A 745 -7.79 -15.11 19.03
CA THR A 745 -8.92 -15.33 19.94
C THR A 745 -9.80 -14.08 19.98
N ALA A 746 -11.11 -14.27 20.07
CA ALA A 746 -12.02 -13.18 20.40
C ALA A 746 -11.92 -12.86 21.91
N THR A 747 -12.21 -11.62 22.31
CA THR A 747 -12.14 -11.20 23.73
C THR A 747 -13.12 -11.94 24.65
N SER A 748 -14.13 -12.62 24.08
CA SER A 748 -15.06 -13.53 24.76
C SER A 748 -14.50 -14.92 25.04
N GLY A 749 -13.41 -15.32 24.36
CA GLY A 749 -12.93 -16.70 24.31
C GLY A 749 -13.63 -17.62 23.29
N LEU A 750 -14.62 -17.13 22.53
CA LEU A 750 -15.34 -17.92 21.52
C LEU A 750 -14.45 -18.27 20.29
N GLU A 751 -14.69 -19.43 19.67
CA GLU A 751 -13.88 -19.94 18.54
C GLU A 751 -13.97 -19.02 17.30
N VAL A 752 -12.86 -18.38 16.96
CA VAL A 752 -12.73 -17.57 15.74
C VAL A 752 -12.70 -18.45 14.50
N THR A 753 -13.54 -18.10 13.53
CA THR A 753 -13.61 -18.73 12.19
C THR A 753 -12.82 -17.91 11.16
N TYR A 754 -12.44 -18.53 10.04
CA TYR A 754 -11.53 -17.90 9.07
C TYR A 754 -11.98 -18.09 7.62
N ALA A 755 -11.97 -17.01 6.85
CA ALA A 755 -12.20 -16.99 5.40
C ALA A 755 -11.04 -16.33 4.67
N SER A 756 -10.63 -16.86 3.52
CA SER A 756 -9.54 -16.30 2.70
C SER A 756 -10.08 -15.59 1.48
N SER A 757 -9.54 -14.40 1.19
CA SER A 757 -9.87 -13.67 -0.05
C SER A 757 -9.37 -14.38 -1.32
N ASN A 758 -8.50 -15.39 -1.18
CA ASN A 758 -8.07 -16.24 -2.29
C ASN A 758 -7.63 -17.65 -1.84
N ASN A 759 -8.56 -18.61 -1.87
CA ASN A 759 -8.33 -20.03 -1.57
C ASN A 759 -7.35 -20.77 -2.53
N THR A 760 -6.80 -20.10 -3.55
CA THR A 760 -5.69 -20.64 -4.38
C THR A 760 -4.31 -20.27 -3.84
N ILE A 761 -4.20 -19.27 -2.96
CA ILE A 761 -2.96 -18.86 -2.27
C ILE A 761 -2.88 -19.51 -0.90
N ALA A 762 -3.92 -19.31 -0.07
CA ALA A 762 -4.04 -19.94 1.24
C ALA A 762 -5.51 -20.27 1.55
N GLU A 763 -5.74 -21.43 2.15
CA GLU A 763 -7.06 -22.00 2.40
C GLU A 763 -7.24 -22.33 3.88
N PRO A 764 -8.12 -21.63 4.60
CA PRO A 764 -8.57 -22.03 5.93
C PRO A 764 -9.41 -23.30 5.86
N TYR A 765 -9.17 -24.24 6.77
CA TYR A 765 -9.95 -25.47 6.92
C TYR A 765 -9.95 -25.92 8.38
N ARG A 766 -10.88 -26.80 8.76
CA ARG A 766 -10.89 -27.47 10.07
C ARG A 766 -10.16 -28.81 9.99
N ASP A 767 -9.15 -28.99 10.84
CA ASP A 767 -8.33 -30.21 10.86
C ASP A 767 -8.94 -31.26 11.78
N ILE A 768 -9.56 -32.27 11.17
CA ILE A 768 -10.25 -33.37 11.87
C ILE A 768 -9.29 -34.12 12.82
N ASN A 769 -7.99 -34.17 12.50
CA ASN A 769 -6.97 -34.86 13.30
C ASN A 769 -6.46 -34.02 14.50
N ASP A 770 -6.85 -32.75 14.58
CA ASP A 770 -6.48 -31.81 15.65
C ASP A 770 -7.76 -31.21 16.27
N ASN A 771 -8.69 -32.09 16.65
CA ASN A 771 -9.97 -31.78 17.27
C ASN A 771 -10.83 -30.74 16.50
N ASN A 772 -10.81 -30.80 15.17
CA ASN A 772 -11.48 -29.86 14.25
C ASN A 772 -11.00 -28.39 14.34
N LYS A 773 -9.86 -28.09 14.98
CA LYS A 773 -9.33 -26.72 15.02
C LYS A 773 -9.11 -26.13 13.63
N TRP A 774 -9.34 -24.84 13.50
CA TRP A 774 -8.97 -24.08 12.31
C TRP A 774 -7.46 -24.05 12.06
N LYS A 775 -7.06 -24.39 10.84
CA LYS A 775 -5.71 -24.22 10.30
C LYS A 775 -5.77 -23.58 8.92
N ILE A 776 -4.71 -22.89 8.53
CA ILE A 776 -4.53 -22.37 7.17
C ILE A 776 -3.53 -23.26 6.43
N ARG A 777 -3.97 -23.83 5.32
CA ARG A 777 -3.15 -24.56 4.35
C ARG A 777 -2.57 -23.57 3.35
N ILE A 778 -1.24 -23.52 3.26
CA ILE A 778 -0.52 -22.77 2.23
C ILE A 778 -0.60 -23.56 0.92
N LYS A 779 -0.90 -22.87 -0.19
CA LYS A 779 -0.97 -23.47 -1.54
C LYS A 779 -0.09 -22.76 -2.57
N LYS A 780 0.20 -21.47 -2.39
CA LYS A 780 1.13 -20.67 -3.21
C LYS A 780 1.83 -19.60 -2.39
N SER A 781 2.90 -19.06 -2.94
CA SER A 781 3.50 -17.79 -2.51
C SER A 781 2.61 -16.60 -2.91
N GLY A 782 2.87 -15.43 -2.34
CA GLY A 782 2.14 -14.19 -2.60
C GLY A 782 1.62 -13.54 -1.31
N SER A 783 0.58 -12.73 -1.44
CA SER A 783 -0.10 -12.08 -0.32
C SER A 783 -1.60 -12.28 -0.44
N VAL A 784 -2.26 -12.60 0.66
CA VAL A 784 -3.71 -12.83 0.72
C VAL A 784 -4.29 -12.31 2.02
N ASN A 785 -5.47 -11.71 1.96
CA ASN A 785 -6.17 -11.24 3.15
C ASN A 785 -7.01 -12.38 3.72
N ILE A 786 -6.89 -12.60 5.02
CA ILE A 786 -7.70 -13.56 5.77
C ILE A 786 -8.63 -12.75 6.68
N THR A 787 -9.93 -12.92 6.50
CA THR A 787 -10.94 -12.41 7.44
C THR A 787 -11.06 -13.41 8.58
N ALA A 788 -10.88 -12.91 9.80
CA ALA A 788 -11.19 -13.62 11.05
C ALA A 788 -12.57 -13.12 11.54
N SER A 789 -13.49 -14.05 11.75
CA SER A 789 -14.91 -13.76 12.01
C SER A 789 -15.41 -14.50 13.25
N GLN A 790 -16.21 -13.80 14.07
CA GLN A 790 -16.86 -14.37 15.26
C GLN A 790 -18.33 -13.93 15.30
N ALA A 791 -19.24 -14.88 15.13
CA ALA A 791 -20.69 -14.64 15.06
C ALA A 791 -21.33 -14.24 16.41
N GLY A 792 -20.65 -14.48 17.54
CA GLY A 792 -21.21 -14.25 18.86
C GLY A 792 -22.07 -15.40 19.37
N ASN A 793 -22.80 -15.16 20.45
CA ASN A 793 -23.74 -16.09 21.08
C ASN A 793 -24.72 -15.31 21.98
N ASP A 794 -25.57 -16.03 22.73
CA ASP A 794 -26.55 -15.50 23.68
C ASP A 794 -25.97 -14.64 24.83
N GLU A 795 -24.64 -14.43 24.88
CA GLU A 795 -23.95 -13.57 25.85
C GLU A 795 -23.05 -12.49 25.21
N TRP A 796 -22.69 -12.60 23.92
CA TRP A 796 -21.71 -11.74 23.25
C TRP A 796 -22.15 -11.36 21.82
N GLU A 797 -22.08 -10.06 21.51
CA GLU A 797 -22.34 -9.52 20.16
C GLU A 797 -21.43 -10.18 19.11
N ALA A 798 -21.83 -10.17 17.84
CA ALA A 798 -20.90 -10.52 16.76
C ALA A 798 -19.67 -9.59 16.82
N ALA A 799 -18.46 -10.14 16.81
CA ALA A 799 -17.26 -9.31 16.80
C ALA A 799 -17.09 -8.71 15.39
N PRO A 800 -16.68 -7.43 15.26
CA PRO A 800 -16.33 -6.87 13.97
C PRO A 800 -15.26 -7.71 13.25
N ASP A 801 -15.51 -8.04 11.99
CA ASP A 801 -14.60 -8.84 11.15
C ASP A 801 -13.19 -8.24 11.14
N ALA A 802 -12.22 -9.03 11.58
CA ALA A 802 -10.83 -8.61 11.71
C ALA A 802 -10.00 -9.19 10.57
N VAL A 803 -9.57 -8.34 9.64
CA VAL A 803 -8.78 -8.76 8.47
C VAL A 803 -7.30 -8.63 8.77
N PHE A 804 -6.53 -9.69 8.55
CA PHE A 804 -5.06 -9.65 8.55
C PHE A 804 -4.48 -10.11 7.21
N THR A 805 -3.28 -9.64 6.91
CA THR A 805 -2.52 -10.01 5.73
C THR A 805 -1.67 -11.25 6.04
N LEU A 806 -1.83 -12.30 5.25
CA LEU A 806 -0.95 -13.46 5.25
C LEU A 806 0.04 -13.33 4.08
N GLY A 807 1.26 -12.91 4.39
CA GLY A 807 2.37 -12.85 3.43
C GLY A 807 3.09 -14.20 3.36
N ILE A 808 3.14 -14.80 2.17
CA ILE A 808 3.79 -16.09 1.92
C ILE A 808 4.98 -15.86 1.00
N SER A 809 6.17 -15.83 1.58
CA SER A 809 7.44 -15.74 0.86
C SER A 809 7.65 -16.96 -0.02
N ARG A 810 8.29 -16.75 -1.18
CA ARG A 810 8.76 -17.84 -2.04
C ARG A 810 9.77 -18.72 -1.30
N LYS A 811 9.72 -20.02 -1.52
CA LYS A 811 10.67 -20.94 -0.87
C LYS A 811 12.08 -20.73 -1.47
N PRO A 812 13.11 -20.45 -0.66
CA PRO A 812 14.48 -20.32 -1.16
C PRO A 812 15.00 -21.69 -1.62
N VAL A 813 15.69 -21.72 -2.75
CA VAL A 813 16.36 -22.91 -3.29
C VAL A 813 17.77 -22.55 -3.75
N THR A 814 18.69 -23.49 -3.66
CA THR A 814 20.06 -23.36 -4.13
C THR A 814 20.28 -24.19 -5.40
N ALA A 815 21.41 -24.00 -6.06
CA ALA A 815 21.81 -24.83 -7.19
C ALA A 815 23.31 -25.15 -7.05
N SER A 816 23.66 -26.39 -7.37
CA SER A 816 25.04 -26.89 -7.33
C SER A 816 25.30 -27.77 -8.54
N PHE A 817 26.57 -28.01 -8.88
CA PHE A 817 26.91 -29.01 -9.89
C PHE A 817 26.56 -30.41 -9.39
N SER A 818 25.91 -31.22 -10.24
CA SER A 818 25.66 -32.63 -9.94
C SER A 818 26.98 -33.36 -9.66
N SER A 819 26.96 -34.33 -8.74
CA SER A 819 28.08 -35.26 -8.54
C SER A 819 28.37 -36.12 -9.78
N THR A 820 27.43 -36.21 -10.73
CA THR A 820 27.58 -36.85 -12.04
C THR A 820 27.83 -35.86 -13.19
N ALA A 821 28.02 -34.56 -12.92
CA ALA A 821 28.22 -33.55 -13.95
C ALA A 821 29.54 -33.74 -14.72
N VAL A 822 29.43 -34.06 -16.01
CA VAL A 822 30.59 -34.22 -16.90
C VAL A 822 31.09 -32.84 -17.35
N LEU A 823 31.93 -32.20 -16.53
CA LEU A 823 32.47 -30.84 -16.77
C LEU A 823 33.74 -30.87 -17.64
N GLN A 824 33.61 -31.36 -18.88
CA GLN A 824 34.75 -31.58 -19.78
C GLN A 824 34.67 -30.85 -21.13
N LYS A 825 35.83 -30.47 -21.67
CA LYS A 825 36.02 -29.99 -23.05
C LYS A 825 37.36 -30.44 -23.61
N SER A 826 37.52 -30.41 -24.93
CA SER A 826 38.85 -30.49 -25.56
C SER A 826 39.51 -29.11 -25.63
N TYR A 827 40.84 -29.05 -25.60
CA TYR A 827 41.58 -27.79 -25.71
C TYR A 827 41.25 -27.06 -27.02
N ASN A 828 40.74 -25.83 -26.87
CA ASN A 828 40.33 -24.94 -27.94
C ASN A 828 40.88 -23.51 -27.77
N GLY A 829 41.85 -23.31 -26.86
CA GLY A 829 42.49 -22.03 -26.55
C GLY A 829 41.65 -21.00 -25.79
N ASN A 830 40.50 -21.37 -25.22
CA ASN A 830 39.72 -20.49 -24.34
C ASN A 830 39.26 -21.19 -23.04
N GLU A 831 38.81 -20.42 -22.07
CA GLU A 831 38.34 -20.90 -20.76
C GLU A 831 36.87 -21.32 -20.74
N TYR A 832 36.12 -21.06 -21.82
CA TYR A 832 34.66 -21.23 -21.80
C TYR A 832 34.23 -22.70 -21.91
N LEU A 833 33.33 -23.11 -21.02
CA LEU A 833 32.60 -24.38 -21.05
C LEU A 833 31.11 -24.09 -21.27
N GLN A 834 30.50 -24.74 -22.26
CA GLN A 834 29.05 -24.69 -22.43
C GLN A 834 28.40 -25.79 -21.60
N LEU A 835 27.47 -25.41 -20.74
CA LEU A 835 26.74 -26.31 -19.87
C LEU A 835 25.37 -26.69 -20.45
N GLN A 836 24.79 -27.74 -19.89
CA GLN A 836 23.37 -28.10 -20.01
C GLN A 836 22.73 -28.01 -18.62
N PRO A 837 21.45 -27.63 -18.48
CA PRO A 837 20.82 -27.49 -17.17
C PRO A 837 20.82 -28.78 -16.33
N SER A 838 20.84 -29.95 -16.98
CA SER A 838 20.96 -31.29 -16.37
C SER A 838 22.32 -31.56 -15.69
N GLN A 839 23.30 -30.67 -15.80
CA GLN A 839 24.55 -30.72 -15.02
C GLN A 839 24.43 -30.04 -13.66
N LEU A 840 23.30 -29.38 -13.36
CA LEU A 840 23.00 -28.76 -12.07
C LEU A 840 21.90 -29.54 -11.32
N VAL A 841 21.91 -29.44 -10.00
CA VAL A 841 20.89 -29.99 -9.08
C VAL A 841 20.57 -29.02 -7.95
N PHE A 842 19.31 -29.04 -7.49
CA PHE A 842 18.88 -28.44 -6.22
C PHE A 842 19.51 -29.19 -5.03
N ALA A 843 19.58 -28.57 -3.85
CA ALA A 843 19.95 -29.30 -2.65
C ALA A 843 18.80 -30.20 -2.16
N ALA A 844 19.14 -31.26 -1.44
CA ALA A 844 18.18 -32.28 -1.04
C ALA A 844 17.09 -31.72 -0.10
N GLY A 845 15.81 -31.87 -0.49
CA GLY A 845 14.65 -31.41 0.28
C GLY A 845 14.22 -29.95 0.04
N GLU A 846 14.92 -29.22 -0.83
CA GLU A 846 14.54 -27.84 -1.17
C GLU A 846 13.23 -27.76 -1.97
N ILE A 847 13.01 -28.67 -2.91
CA ILE A 847 11.74 -28.77 -3.66
C ILE A 847 10.69 -29.54 -2.85
N VAL A 848 9.46 -29.04 -2.80
CA VAL A 848 8.32 -29.72 -2.17
C VAL A 848 7.91 -30.92 -3.03
N ASN A 849 7.63 -32.05 -2.39
CA ASN A 849 7.38 -33.30 -3.09
C ASN A 849 6.12 -33.24 -3.97
N GLY A 850 6.31 -33.38 -5.29
CA GLY A 850 5.26 -33.29 -6.31
C GLY A 850 5.35 -32.06 -7.22
N ASP A 851 6.15 -31.05 -6.86
CA ASP A 851 6.28 -29.83 -7.64
C ASP A 851 7.19 -29.99 -8.86
N ASP A 852 6.71 -29.54 -10.02
CA ASP A 852 7.50 -29.36 -11.24
C ASP A 852 8.24 -28.01 -11.17
N VAL A 853 9.45 -28.07 -10.60
CA VAL A 853 10.47 -27.01 -10.66
C VAL A 853 11.73 -27.61 -11.24
N GLN A 854 12.32 -26.92 -12.21
CA GLN A 854 13.54 -27.34 -12.90
C GLN A 854 14.53 -26.17 -12.92
N LEU A 855 15.81 -26.50 -13.06
CA LEU A 855 16.86 -25.51 -13.25
C LEU A 855 16.97 -25.19 -14.75
N SER A 856 17.18 -23.91 -15.05
CA SER A 856 17.44 -23.40 -16.39
C SER A 856 18.64 -22.45 -16.36
N LEU A 857 19.19 -22.14 -17.54
CA LEU A 857 20.39 -21.33 -17.69
C LEU A 857 20.05 -20.07 -18.50
N SER A 858 20.13 -18.90 -17.85
CA SER A 858 20.10 -17.59 -18.53
C SER A 858 21.40 -17.33 -19.30
N ASN A 859 22.51 -17.91 -18.82
CA ASN A 859 23.77 -18.01 -19.52
C ASN A 859 24.34 -19.42 -19.33
N ALA A 860 24.53 -20.17 -20.42
CA ALA A 860 25.08 -21.52 -20.37
C ALA A 860 26.62 -21.57 -20.24
N THR A 861 27.29 -20.42 -20.15
CA THR A 861 28.75 -20.31 -20.17
C THR A 861 29.33 -20.33 -18.75
N ALA A 862 29.95 -21.45 -18.38
CA ALA A 862 30.89 -21.51 -17.26
C ALA A 862 32.33 -21.24 -17.75
N VAL A 863 33.22 -20.94 -16.81
CA VAL A 863 34.61 -20.53 -17.06
C VAL A 863 35.57 -21.42 -16.27
N PHE A 864 36.59 -21.97 -16.93
CA PHE A 864 37.71 -22.64 -16.28
C PHE A 864 38.70 -21.62 -15.69
N ASP A 865 39.39 -22.02 -14.62
CA ASP A 865 40.47 -21.25 -13.96
C ASP A 865 41.60 -20.76 -14.88
N ASN A 866 41.89 -21.50 -15.95
CA ASN A 866 42.76 -21.12 -17.06
C ASN A 866 42.50 -22.03 -18.28
N LYS A 867 42.87 -21.55 -19.48
CA LYS A 867 42.62 -22.24 -20.75
C LYS A 867 43.32 -23.59 -20.94
N ASP A 868 44.31 -23.93 -20.10
CA ASP A 868 45.26 -25.01 -20.37
C ASP A 868 44.75 -26.39 -19.93
N ALA A 869 45.26 -27.44 -20.58
CA ALA A 869 44.79 -28.82 -20.40
C ALA A 869 45.20 -29.41 -19.05
N GLY A 870 44.31 -30.22 -18.48
CA GLY A 870 44.47 -30.84 -17.17
C GLY A 870 43.17 -31.39 -16.60
N THR A 871 43.29 -32.12 -15.49
CA THR A 871 42.19 -32.64 -14.67
C THR A 871 42.16 -31.92 -13.31
N GLY A 872 41.04 -31.97 -12.61
CA GLY A 872 40.91 -31.33 -11.29
C GLY A 872 40.79 -29.81 -11.33
N LYS A 873 40.45 -29.25 -12.51
CA LYS A 873 40.39 -27.81 -12.73
C LYS A 873 39.13 -27.20 -12.10
N LEU A 874 39.27 -26.00 -11.55
CA LEU A 874 38.14 -25.22 -11.06
C LEU A 874 37.31 -24.71 -12.26
N VAL A 875 36.01 -24.99 -12.21
CA VAL A 875 34.97 -24.49 -13.12
C VAL A 875 34.02 -23.61 -12.34
N THR A 876 33.81 -22.39 -12.81
CA THR A 876 32.96 -21.37 -12.18
C THR A 876 31.81 -20.99 -13.10
N LEU A 877 30.57 -21.10 -12.62
CA LEU A 877 29.37 -20.58 -13.26
C LEU A 877 28.91 -19.32 -12.51
N PRO A 878 28.98 -18.11 -13.12
CA PRO A 878 28.68 -16.87 -12.42
C PRO A 878 27.27 -16.82 -11.82
N ARG A 879 27.12 -16.26 -10.62
CA ARG A 879 25.82 -16.05 -9.98
C ARG A 879 24.89 -15.24 -10.87
N GLY A 880 23.61 -15.62 -10.89
CA GLY A 880 22.61 -15.09 -11.83
C GLY A 880 22.57 -15.76 -13.21
N SER A 881 23.50 -16.67 -13.53
CA SER A 881 23.46 -17.51 -14.75
C SER A 881 22.37 -18.61 -14.71
N VAL A 882 21.75 -18.82 -13.55
CA VAL A 882 20.73 -19.85 -13.28
C VAL A 882 19.38 -19.19 -13.06
N THR A 883 18.34 -19.76 -13.66
CA THR A 883 16.92 -19.38 -13.50
C THR A 883 16.08 -20.61 -13.17
N LEU A 884 14.83 -20.39 -12.72
CA LEU A 884 13.87 -21.46 -12.49
C LEU A 884 12.84 -21.53 -13.63
N ASN A 885 12.46 -22.74 -14.00
CA ASN A 885 11.32 -23.03 -14.89
C ASN A 885 10.55 -24.26 -14.38
N GLY A 886 9.52 -24.68 -15.11
CA GLY A 886 8.50 -25.61 -14.61
C GLY A 886 7.27 -24.88 -14.06
N THR A 887 6.18 -25.61 -13.91
CA THR A 887 4.84 -25.09 -13.60
C THR A 887 4.69 -24.58 -12.16
N ALA A 888 5.56 -24.99 -11.23
CA ALA A 888 5.59 -24.49 -9.86
C ALA A 888 6.64 -23.39 -9.60
N ALA A 889 7.46 -23.02 -10.60
CA ALA A 889 8.61 -22.11 -10.43
C ALA A 889 8.26 -20.71 -9.88
N SER A 890 7.00 -20.27 -9.99
CA SER A 890 6.53 -19.00 -9.41
C SER A 890 6.53 -18.98 -7.89
N GLU A 891 6.57 -20.14 -7.23
CA GLU A 891 6.47 -20.30 -5.77
C GLU A 891 7.84 -20.38 -5.08
N TYR A 892 8.91 -20.36 -5.86
CA TYR A 892 10.30 -20.56 -5.43
C TYR A 892 11.18 -19.37 -5.81
N GLN A 893 12.29 -19.21 -5.09
CA GLN A 893 13.29 -18.19 -5.36
C GLN A 893 14.69 -18.81 -5.36
N ILE A 894 15.37 -18.73 -6.51
CA ILE A 894 16.77 -19.13 -6.63
C ILE A 894 17.64 -18.18 -5.78
N ASN A 895 18.37 -18.74 -4.83
CA ASN A 895 19.12 -18.02 -3.79
C ASN A 895 20.61 -18.37 -3.88
N ILE A 896 21.26 -17.84 -4.91
CA ILE A 896 22.69 -18.01 -5.18
C ILE A 896 23.40 -16.70 -4.78
N THR A 897 24.11 -16.72 -3.64
CA THR A 897 24.86 -15.56 -3.13
C THR A 897 26.21 -15.37 -3.84
N ASP A 898 26.85 -16.50 -4.17
CA ASP A 898 28.21 -16.62 -4.67
C ASP A 898 28.25 -17.46 -5.95
N ASP A 899 29.32 -17.40 -6.73
CA ASP A 899 29.39 -18.11 -8.01
C ASP A 899 29.46 -19.64 -7.78
N ILE A 900 28.73 -20.43 -8.60
CA ILE A 900 28.67 -21.89 -8.42
C ILE A 900 29.96 -22.51 -8.94
N THR A 901 30.69 -23.20 -8.08
CA THR A 901 32.03 -23.75 -8.37
C THR A 901 32.11 -25.27 -8.26
N SER A 902 32.99 -25.88 -9.06
CA SER A 902 33.38 -27.30 -8.92
C SER A 902 34.83 -27.52 -9.36
N ASN A 903 35.58 -28.35 -8.63
CA ASN A 903 36.96 -28.73 -8.95
C ASN A 903 37.04 -30.00 -9.82
N ASN A 904 35.91 -30.51 -10.34
CA ASN A 904 35.88 -31.72 -11.18
C ASN A 904 36.08 -31.42 -12.68
N GLY A 905 36.58 -30.23 -13.03
CA GLY A 905 36.77 -29.80 -14.41
C GLY A 905 37.89 -30.54 -15.13
N ILE A 906 37.68 -30.83 -16.42
CA ILE A 906 38.68 -31.47 -17.29
C ILE A 906 38.79 -30.71 -18.62
N ILE A 907 40.00 -30.24 -18.96
CA ILE A 907 40.34 -29.85 -20.33
C ILE A 907 41.25 -30.95 -20.90
N LEU A 908 40.73 -31.70 -21.87
CA LEU A 908 41.47 -32.75 -22.58
C LEU A 908 42.46 -32.13 -23.56
N ALA A 909 43.70 -32.62 -23.58
CA ALA A 909 44.70 -32.22 -24.57
C ALA A 909 44.20 -32.49 -26.00
N LYS A 910 44.51 -31.58 -26.93
CA LYS A 910 44.12 -31.70 -28.34
C LYS A 910 45.15 -32.54 -29.09
N ASN A 911 44.72 -33.60 -29.76
CA ASN A 911 45.58 -34.36 -30.66
C ASN A 911 46.08 -33.49 -31.83
N VAL A 912 47.39 -33.50 -32.07
CA VAL A 912 48.04 -32.91 -33.25
C VAL A 912 48.86 -33.97 -33.97
N THR A 913 48.86 -33.94 -35.30
CA THR A 913 49.64 -34.88 -36.11
C THR A 913 50.95 -34.22 -36.54
N VAL A 914 52.06 -34.92 -36.31
CA VAL A 914 53.40 -34.50 -36.73
C VAL A 914 53.96 -35.54 -37.68
N THR A 915 54.36 -35.12 -38.88
CA THR A 915 54.95 -36.00 -39.89
C THR A 915 56.35 -35.50 -40.22
N ALA A 916 57.37 -36.34 -39.98
CA ALA A 916 58.73 -36.02 -40.41
C ALA A 916 58.82 -35.96 -41.95
N ARG A 917 59.57 -35.00 -42.48
CA ARG A 917 59.94 -34.98 -43.90
C ARG A 917 61.14 -35.90 -44.14
N PRO A 918 61.29 -36.51 -45.33
CA PRO A 918 62.48 -37.27 -45.66
C PRO A 918 63.68 -36.33 -45.81
N ALA A 919 64.87 -36.82 -45.50
CA ALA A 919 66.11 -36.07 -45.61
C ALA A 919 67.22 -36.95 -46.22
N THR A 920 68.24 -36.34 -46.82
CA THR A 920 69.32 -37.08 -47.50
C THR A 920 70.66 -36.36 -47.43
N LYS A 921 71.75 -37.12 -47.45
CA LYS A 921 73.12 -36.61 -47.63
C LYS A 921 74.01 -37.59 -48.39
N VAL A 922 75.16 -37.11 -48.85
CA VAL A 922 76.24 -37.95 -49.36
C VAL A 922 77.15 -38.39 -48.20
N TYR A 923 77.73 -39.58 -48.29
CA TYR A 923 78.76 -40.09 -47.38
C TYR A 923 79.89 -39.06 -47.16
N GLY A 924 80.39 -38.98 -45.92
CA GLY A 924 81.40 -37.99 -45.52
C GLY A 924 80.90 -36.53 -45.37
N ARG A 925 79.62 -36.23 -45.64
CA ARG A 925 79.02 -34.91 -45.36
C ARG A 925 78.33 -34.86 -44.00
N ALA A 926 78.11 -33.65 -43.50
CA ALA A 926 77.29 -33.39 -42.31
C ALA A 926 75.80 -33.67 -42.58
N ASP A 927 75.02 -33.86 -41.51
CA ASP A 927 73.57 -34.06 -41.60
C ASP A 927 72.85 -32.73 -41.83
N PRO A 928 71.89 -32.62 -42.77
CA PRO A 928 70.99 -31.48 -42.85
C PRO A 928 70.01 -31.46 -41.65
N PRO A 929 69.43 -30.30 -41.29
CA PRO A 929 68.41 -30.20 -40.25
C PRO A 929 67.19 -31.10 -40.53
N LEU A 930 66.74 -31.83 -39.51
CA LEU A 930 65.53 -32.65 -39.58
C LEU A 930 64.30 -31.77 -39.38
N VAL A 931 63.39 -31.76 -40.36
CA VAL A 931 62.19 -30.91 -40.39
C VAL A 931 60.91 -31.74 -40.50
N TYR A 932 59.79 -31.17 -40.05
CA TYR A 932 58.48 -31.83 -40.02
C TYR A 932 57.37 -30.91 -40.52
N ASP A 933 56.26 -31.53 -40.92
CA ASP A 933 54.95 -30.89 -41.06
C ASP A 933 54.13 -31.18 -39.79
N VAL A 934 53.35 -30.20 -39.33
CA VAL A 934 52.47 -30.35 -38.17
C VAL A 934 51.07 -29.80 -38.47
N ASN A 935 50.04 -30.56 -38.10
CA ASN A 935 48.63 -30.20 -38.31
C ASN A 935 47.84 -30.30 -37.01
N GLY A 936 46.86 -29.40 -36.85
CA GLY A 936 45.92 -29.38 -35.72
C GLY A 936 46.26 -28.39 -34.59
N LEU A 937 47.44 -27.77 -34.60
CA LEU A 937 47.78 -26.64 -33.71
C LEU A 937 46.78 -25.48 -33.87
N LEU A 938 46.61 -24.68 -32.82
CA LEU A 938 45.76 -23.49 -32.80
C LEU A 938 46.60 -22.24 -32.53
N PHE A 939 46.06 -21.06 -32.89
CA PHE A 939 46.59 -19.72 -32.52
C PHE A 939 48.10 -19.48 -32.77
N GLN A 940 48.69 -20.18 -33.74
CA GLN A 940 50.13 -20.16 -34.05
C GLN A 940 51.04 -20.67 -32.91
N GLU A 941 50.49 -21.42 -31.94
CA GLU A 941 51.28 -22.10 -30.89
C GLU A 941 52.28 -23.10 -31.51
N THR A 942 53.51 -23.16 -30.98
CA THR A 942 54.61 -23.96 -31.53
C THR A 942 54.95 -25.19 -30.68
N LEU A 943 55.36 -26.28 -31.32
CA LEU A 943 56.02 -27.40 -30.63
C LEU A 943 57.44 -27.03 -30.18
N SER A 944 57.99 -27.78 -29.24
CA SER A 944 59.33 -27.57 -28.67
C SER A 944 60.17 -28.85 -28.68
N GLY A 945 61.50 -28.73 -28.69
CA GLY A 945 62.41 -29.87 -28.87
C GLY A 945 62.72 -30.16 -30.35
N THR A 946 63.34 -31.31 -30.63
CA THR A 946 63.87 -31.65 -31.96
C THR A 946 63.65 -33.12 -32.32
N LEU A 947 63.39 -33.38 -33.61
CA LEU A 947 63.48 -34.73 -34.16
C LEU A 947 64.89 -35.31 -34.03
N THR A 948 64.99 -36.62 -34.01
CA THR A 948 66.25 -37.38 -34.11
C THR A 948 66.19 -38.37 -35.26
N ARG A 949 67.30 -39.04 -35.56
CA ARG A 949 67.33 -40.20 -36.47
C ARG A 949 68.10 -41.36 -35.85
N ASP A 950 67.95 -42.55 -36.41
CA ASP A 950 68.77 -43.69 -36.05
C ASP A 950 70.27 -43.44 -36.32
N PRO A 951 71.16 -43.90 -35.41
CA PRO A 951 72.59 -43.64 -35.49
C PRO A 951 73.25 -44.44 -36.63
N GLY A 952 74.21 -43.81 -37.29
CA GLY A 952 75.00 -44.39 -38.37
C GLY A 952 75.42 -43.35 -39.40
N ASN A 953 76.46 -43.68 -40.18
CA ASN A 953 77.11 -42.74 -41.08
C ASN A 953 77.59 -43.38 -42.40
N GLU A 954 77.29 -44.67 -42.63
CA GLU A 954 77.56 -45.38 -43.88
C GLU A 954 76.43 -45.12 -44.88
N ALA A 955 76.62 -45.47 -46.16
CA ALA A 955 75.52 -45.46 -47.13
C ALA A 955 74.40 -46.43 -46.71
N GLY A 956 73.15 -45.94 -46.64
CA GLY A 956 72.01 -46.66 -46.06
C GLY A 956 70.81 -45.77 -45.72
N SER A 957 69.80 -46.33 -45.06
CA SER A 957 68.58 -45.63 -44.61
C SER A 957 68.40 -45.73 -43.10
N TYR A 958 68.04 -44.62 -42.46
CA TYR A 958 67.95 -44.45 -41.01
C TYR A 958 66.62 -43.82 -40.65
N ALA A 959 65.83 -44.41 -39.74
CA ALA A 959 64.50 -43.89 -39.44
C ALA A 959 64.57 -42.57 -38.64
N ILE A 960 63.79 -41.58 -39.05
CA ILE A 960 63.58 -40.31 -38.36
C ILE A 960 62.54 -40.52 -37.27
N LYS A 961 62.90 -40.22 -36.02
CA LYS A 961 62.14 -40.45 -34.79
C LYS A 961 61.77 -39.12 -34.15
N GLN A 962 60.70 -39.12 -33.34
CA GLN A 962 60.18 -37.92 -32.67
C GLN A 962 61.22 -37.18 -31.81
N GLY A 963 62.21 -37.91 -31.28
CA GLY A 963 63.30 -37.32 -30.50
C GLY A 963 62.79 -36.70 -29.21
N THR A 964 63.09 -35.42 -29.00
CA THR A 964 62.59 -34.62 -27.87
C THR A 964 61.38 -33.75 -28.24
N LEU A 965 60.85 -33.86 -29.46
CA LEU A 965 59.77 -33.01 -29.94
C LEU A 965 58.48 -33.26 -29.15
N THR A 966 58.04 -32.25 -28.40
CA THR A 966 56.85 -32.29 -27.54
C THR A 966 55.96 -31.06 -27.74
N GLY A 967 54.67 -31.24 -27.50
CA GLY A 967 53.75 -30.13 -27.29
C GLY A 967 53.90 -29.54 -25.88
N SER A 968 53.21 -28.43 -25.64
CA SER A 968 52.79 -28.04 -24.29
C SER A 968 51.75 -29.05 -23.76
N PRO A 969 51.40 -29.05 -22.46
CA PRO A 969 50.38 -29.96 -21.91
C PRO A 969 49.03 -29.95 -22.67
N ASN A 970 48.75 -28.85 -23.39
CA ASN A 970 47.58 -28.64 -24.22
C ASN A 970 47.49 -29.56 -25.45
N TYR A 971 48.60 -30.21 -25.85
CA TYR A 971 48.71 -30.95 -27.09
C TYR A 971 49.33 -32.35 -26.93
N SER A 972 48.60 -33.36 -27.35
CA SER A 972 49.07 -34.74 -27.51
C SER A 972 49.57 -34.96 -28.94
N ILE A 973 50.82 -35.37 -29.11
CA ILE A 973 51.41 -35.63 -30.44
C ILE A 973 51.12 -37.06 -30.90
N THR A 974 50.51 -37.18 -32.08
CA THR A 974 50.54 -38.40 -32.90
C THR A 974 51.65 -38.24 -33.94
N TYR A 975 52.76 -38.97 -33.76
CA TYR A 975 53.94 -38.86 -34.62
C TYR A 975 54.00 -39.92 -35.73
N THR A 976 54.27 -39.47 -36.96
CA THR A 976 54.53 -40.29 -38.15
C THR A 976 55.99 -40.11 -38.58
N GLY A 977 56.76 -41.19 -38.49
CA GLY A 977 58.18 -41.20 -38.86
C GLY A 977 58.43 -41.21 -40.38
N ASN A 978 59.68 -40.97 -40.76
CA ASN A 978 60.14 -40.98 -42.15
C ASN A 978 61.60 -41.48 -42.23
N GLN A 979 62.27 -41.36 -43.38
CA GLN A 979 63.64 -41.86 -43.59
C GLN A 979 64.66 -40.75 -43.85
N PHE A 980 65.84 -40.93 -43.26
CA PHE A 980 67.06 -40.19 -43.54
C PHE A 980 68.01 -41.11 -44.33
N VAL A 981 68.39 -40.72 -45.55
CA VAL A 981 69.19 -41.55 -46.45
C VAL A 981 70.62 -41.02 -46.59
N ILE A 982 71.59 -41.92 -46.60
CA ILE A 982 72.99 -41.61 -46.92
C ILE A 982 73.35 -42.32 -48.22
N THR A 983 73.84 -41.58 -49.22
CA THR A 983 74.29 -42.10 -50.53
C THR A 983 75.82 -42.20 -50.60
N LYS A 984 76.36 -43.00 -51.53
CA LYS A 984 77.82 -43.13 -51.74
C LYS A 984 78.46 -41.87 -52.35
N ALA A 985 79.77 -41.75 -52.20
CA ALA A 985 80.63 -40.77 -52.88
C ALA A 985 81.27 -41.34 -54.16
N THR A 986 81.92 -40.50 -54.97
CA THR A 986 82.56 -40.88 -56.25
C THR A 986 84.09 -40.77 -56.20
N GLN A 987 84.79 -41.51 -57.08
CA GLN A 987 86.25 -41.60 -57.14
C GLN A 987 86.78 -41.76 -58.58
N GLN A 988 88.10 -41.59 -58.79
CA GLN A 988 88.80 -41.56 -60.10
C GLN A 988 90.21 -42.18 -60.01
N ILE A 989 90.71 -42.72 -61.13
CA ILE A 989 92.09 -43.23 -61.29
C ILE A 989 92.99 -42.13 -61.92
N SER A 990 94.31 -42.17 -61.69
CA SER A 990 95.32 -41.34 -62.38
C SER A 990 96.53 -42.18 -62.84
N TRP A 991 96.97 -42.05 -64.10
CA TRP A 991 98.18 -42.74 -64.63
C TRP A 991 98.71 -42.09 -65.93
N SER A 992 100.02 -41.81 -66.02
CA SER A 992 100.65 -41.04 -67.13
C SER A 992 102.10 -41.45 -67.45
N GLN A 993 102.40 -42.74 -67.39
CA GLN A 993 103.76 -43.29 -67.48
C GLN A 993 104.17 -43.65 -68.93
N ASP A 994 105.41 -43.37 -69.32
CA ASP A 994 106.01 -43.89 -70.56
C ASP A 994 106.50 -45.34 -70.39
N LEU A 995 106.33 -46.14 -71.44
CA LEU A 995 106.46 -47.58 -71.48
C LEU A 995 107.30 -48.04 -72.70
N THR A 996 108.29 -47.25 -73.11
CA THR A 996 109.14 -47.50 -74.29
C THR A 996 110.54 -48.05 -73.89
N VAL A 997 110.98 -49.16 -74.49
CA VAL A 997 112.26 -49.84 -74.15
C VAL A 997 113.06 -50.33 -75.37
N GLY A 998 114.33 -50.70 -75.14
CA GLY A 998 115.15 -51.52 -76.04
C GLY A 998 116.30 -50.81 -76.77
N CYS A 999 116.28 -49.48 -76.89
CA CYS A 999 117.18 -48.77 -77.82
C CYS A 999 118.54 -48.29 -77.29
N ASN A 1000 118.91 -48.64 -76.05
CA ASN A 1000 120.28 -48.70 -75.51
C ASN A 1000 120.26 -49.17 -74.03
N SER A 1001 119.26 -49.96 -73.66
CA SER A 1001 118.87 -50.15 -72.26
C SER A 1001 118.63 -51.63 -71.93
N THR A 1002 119.42 -52.17 -71.00
CA THR A 1002 119.31 -53.53 -70.46
C THR A 1002 118.17 -53.67 -69.44
N VAL A 1003 117.02 -53.02 -69.71
CA VAL A 1003 115.85 -53.00 -68.84
C VAL A 1003 115.03 -54.27 -69.07
N SER A 1004 115.13 -55.21 -68.13
CA SER A 1004 114.39 -56.48 -68.16
C SER A 1004 112.98 -56.39 -67.59
N GLN A 1005 112.68 -55.38 -66.75
CA GLN A 1005 111.37 -55.19 -66.10
C GLN A 1005 111.08 -53.70 -65.80
N LEU A 1006 109.81 -53.33 -65.64
CA LEU A 1006 109.31 -51.97 -65.36
C LEU A 1006 108.10 -52.00 -64.41
N ASN A 1007 108.03 -51.13 -63.40
CA ASN A 1007 106.92 -51.07 -62.46
C ASN A 1007 105.85 -50.03 -62.88
N LEU A 1008 104.58 -50.43 -62.85
CA LEU A 1008 103.42 -49.62 -63.24
C LEU A 1008 102.90 -48.77 -62.05
N SER A 1009 102.49 -47.52 -62.30
CA SER A 1009 102.35 -46.47 -61.27
C SER A 1009 101.00 -45.74 -61.19
N ALA A 1010 99.89 -46.38 -61.54
CA ALA A 1010 98.53 -45.84 -61.40
C ALA A 1010 98.04 -45.80 -59.94
N SER A 1011 97.12 -44.88 -59.60
CA SER A 1011 96.52 -44.77 -58.26
C SER A 1011 95.06 -44.26 -58.29
N SER A 1012 94.27 -44.54 -57.24
CA SER A 1012 92.90 -44.00 -57.03
C SER A 1012 92.88 -42.85 -56.00
N ASN A 1013 92.07 -41.82 -56.24
CA ASN A 1013 91.89 -40.72 -55.29
C ASN A 1013 91.10 -41.09 -54.01
N ALA A 1014 90.46 -42.26 -53.97
CA ALA A 1014 89.88 -42.81 -52.74
C ALA A 1014 90.86 -43.74 -51.98
N GLY A 1015 92.09 -43.93 -52.47
CA GLY A 1015 93.10 -44.77 -51.83
C GLY A 1015 92.91 -46.28 -52.03
N LEU A 1016 92.09 -46.70 -53.00
CA LEU A 1016 91.85 -48.11 -53.32
C LEU A 1016 92.81 -48.65 -54.40
N ASP A 1017 93.24 -49.91 -54.27
CA ASP A 1017 94.29 -50.55 -55.09
C ASP A 1017 93.94 -50.68 -56.58
N ILE A 1018 94.91 -50.49 -57.47
CA ILE A 1018 94.70 -50.55 -58.93
C ILE A 1018 95.09 -51.91 -59.51
N VAL A 1019 94.24 -52.47 -60.38
CA VAL A 1019 94.47 -53.74 -61.10
C VAL A 1019 94.87 -53.47 -62.55
N TYR A 1020 95.88 -54.19 -63.07
CA TYR A 1020 96.38 -54.05 -64.45
C TYR A 1020 96.08 -55.27 -65.34
N LEU A 1021 95.95 -55.05 -66.64
CA LEU A 1021 95.76 -56.09 -67.67
C LEU A 1021 96.51 -55.74 -68.96
N ILE A 1022 97.15 -56.72 -69.63
CA ILE A 1022 97.90 -56.54 -70.89
C ILE A 1022 97.21 -57.21 -72.09
N ALA A 1023 97.26 -56.57 -73.26
CA ALA A 1023 96.52 -57.01 -74.45
C ALA A 1023 97.21 -58.14 -75.25
N ASN A 1024 98.55 -58.14 -75.38
CA ASN A 1024 99.29 -59.21 -76.06
C ASN A 1024 100.46 -59.73 -75.20
N SER A 1025 100.19 -60.84 -74.49
CA SER A 1025 101.14 -61.51 -73.60
C SER A 1025 102.37 -62.11 -74.29
N ASN A 1026 102.42 -62.15 -75.63
CA ASN A 1026 103.58 -62.64 -76.38
C ASN A 1026 104.71 -61.59 -76.53
N LEU A 1027 104.40 -60.31 -76.28
CA LEU A 1027 105.33 -59.18 -76.44
C LEU A 1027 105.85 -58.67 -75.09
N ALA A 1028 105.00 -58.66 -74.06
CA ALA A 1028 105.36 -58.43 -72.67
C ALA A 1028 104.34 -59.11 -71.73
N SER A 1029 104.71 -59.37 -70.48
CA SER A 1029 103.82 -59.94 -69.44
C SER A 1029 103.72 -59.03 -68.21
N ILE A 1030 102.61 -59.11 -67.46
CA ILE A 1030 102.41 -58.38 -66.20
C ILE A 1030 102.22 -59.36 -65.04
N ALA A 1031 102.88 -59.11 -63.92
CA ALA A 1031 102.63 -59.76 -62.64
C ALA A 1031 102.51 -58.70 -61.53
N GLY A 1032 101.34 -58.58 -60.92
CA GLY A 1032 101.04 -57.46 -60.01
C GLY A 1032 101.12 -56.12 -60.74
N ASN A 1033 102.07 -55.28 -60.34
CA ASN A 1033 102.42 -54.04 -61.05
C ASN A 1033 103.71 -54.15 -61.87
N VAL A 1034 104.33 -55.33 -62.02
CA VAL A 1034 105.61 -55.49 -62.74
C VAL A 1034 105.37 -55.94 -64.18
N LEU A 1035 105.76 -55.12 -65.15
CA LEU A 1035 105.76 -55.39 -66.59
C LEU A 1035 107.13 -55.94 -67.03
N THR A 1036 107.14 -57.03 -67.80
CA THR A 1036 108.35 -57.70 -68.29
C THR A 1036 108.35 -57.76 -69.83
N PRO A 1037 109.23 -57.01 -70.54
CA PRO A 1037 109.42 -57.14 -71.99
C PRO A 1037 109.87 -58.54 -72.40
N LEU A 1038 109.30 -59.09 -73.48
CA LEU A 1038 109.64 -60.43 -74.01
C LEU A 1038 110.20 -60.37 -75.43
N LYS A 1039 109.60 -59.56 -76.33
CA LYS A 1039 110.00 -59.44 -77.73
C LYS A 1039 109.78 -58.00 -78.26
N PRO A 1040 110.63 -57.51 -79.19
CA PRO A 1040 110.37 -56.28 -79.92
C PRO A 1040 108.97 -56.26 -80.57
N GLY A 1041 108.29 -55.12 -80.53
CA GLY A 1041 106.89 -54.94 -80.92
C GLY A 1041 106.14 -53.93 -80.04
N GLU A 1042 104.82 -53.76 -80.25
CA GLU A 1042 103.96 -52.87 -79.46
C GLU A 1042 102.71 -53.58 -78.91
N THR A 1043 102.25 -53.20 -77.72
CA THR A 1043 100.96 -53.66 -77.15
C THR A 1043 100.40 -52.66 -76.13
N THR A 1044 99.22 -52.90 -75.57
CA THR A 1044 98.54 -51.98 -74.63
C THR A 1044 98.27 -52.60 -73.26
N ILE A 1045 98.13 -51.73 -72.25
CA ILE A 1045 97.91 -52.06 -70.84
C ILE A 1045 96.77 -51.21 -70.27
N THR A 1046 95.82 -51.83 -69.58
CA THR A 1046 94.65 -51.20 -68.94
C THR A 1046 94.77 -51.25 -67.41
N ALA A 1047 94.36 -50.18 -66.72
CA ALA A 1047 94.32 -50.03 -65.27
C ALA A 1047 92.87 -49.78 -64.77
N THR A 1048 92.40 -50.46 -63.71
CA THR A 1048 90.99 -50.44 -63.25
C THR A 1048 90.83 -50.40 -61.72
N GLN A 1049 89.65 -49.97 -61.21
CA GLN A 1049 89.31 -49.90 -59.78
C GLN A 1049 87.76 -49.98 -59.54
N PRO A 1050 87.24 -51.03 -58.86
CA PRO A 1050 85.80 -51.35 -58.80
C PRO A 1050 84.93 -50.65 -57.73
N GLY A 1051 85.50 -49.97 -56.73
CA GLY A 1051 84.76 -49.28 -55.66
C GLY A 1051 84.43 -50.13 -54.42
N ASP A 1052 83.68 -49.54 -53.48
CA ASP A 1052 83.38 -50.15 -52.17
C ASP A 1052 81.92 -49.90 -51.69
N LYS A 1053 81.66 -50.06 -50.38
CA LYS A 1053 80.35 -49.86 -49.73
C LYS A 1053 79.90 -48.39 -49.69
N ASN A 1054 80.85 -47.45 -49.58
CA ASN A 1054 80.65 -46.01 -49.40
C ASN A 1054 81.14 -45.17 -50.61
N HIS A 1055 81.91 -45.76 -51.53
CA HIS A 1055 82.39 -45.15 -52.77
C HIS A 1055 81.96 -45.97 -54.00
N GLU A 1056 81.57 -45.30 -55.09
CA GLU A 1056 81.28 -45.96 -56.37
C GLU A 1056 82.56 -46.39 -57.13
N ALA A 1057 82.41 -47.12 -58.23
CA ALA A 1057 83.52 -47.54 -59.10
C ALA A 1057 84.22 -46.35 -59.79
N ALA A 1058 85.49 -46.53 -60.16
CA ALA A 1058 86.28 -45.54 -60.89
C ALA A 1058 86.41 -45.89 -62.38
N ASN A 1059 86.60 -44.87 -63.23
CA ASN A 1059 86.83 -45.06 -64.67
C ASN A 1059 88.25 -45.58 -64.95
N SER A 1060 88.35 -46.58 -65.83
CA SER A 1060 89.61 -47.23 -66.25
C SER A 1060 90.47 -46.35 -67.17
N ILE A 1061 91.79 -46.57 -67.16
CA ILE A 1061 92.79 -45.87 -68.00
C ILE A 1061 93.59 -46.89 -68.84
N VAL A 1062 94.04 -46.52 -70.04
CA VAL A 1062 94.83 -47.39 -70.95
C VAL A 1062 96.10 -46.68 -71.42
N GLN A 1063 97.21 -47.41 -71.56
CA GLN A 1063 98.52 -46.96 -72.06
C GLN A 1063 99.13 -47.94 -73.08
N THR A 1064 100.13 -47.51 -73.85
CA THR A 1064 100.82 -48.33 -74.89
C THR A 1064 102.28 -48.59 -74.54
N PHE A 1065 102.68 -49.87 -74.52
CA PHE A 1065 104.05 -50.36 -74.34
C PHE A 1065 104.73 -50.62 -75.69
N ARG A 1066 106.04 -50.34 -75.78
CA ARG A 1066 106.86 -50.46 -77.00
C ARG A 1066 108.24 -51.06 -76.73
N TYR A 1067 108.72 -51.95 -77.58
CA TYR A 1067 110.07 -52.52 -77.54
C TYR A 1067 110.73 -52.45 -78.94
N GLN A 1068 111.82 -51.68 -79.05
CA GLN A 1068 112.53 -51.35 -80.31
C GLN A 1068 113.79 -52.23 -80.53
N LYS A 1069 114.37 -52.21 -81.76
CA LYS A 1069 115.53 -53.04 -82.14
C LYS A 1069 116.85 -52.24 -82.25
N ALA A 1070 117.86 -52.68 -81.50
CA ALA A 1070 119.22 -52.11 -81.46
C ALA A 1070 120.09 -52.38 -82.72
N ASP A 1071 121.18 -51.61 -82.84
CA ASP A 1071 122.35 -51.77 -83.73
C ASP A 1071 122.12 -51.94 -85.23
N ALA A 1072 120.89 -51.74 -85.71
CA ALA A 1072 120.51 -52.03 -87.09
C ALA A 1072 120.90 -50.94 -88.13
N ILE A 1073 121.50 -49.82 -87.73
CA ILE A 1073 121.95 -48.74 -88.63
C ILE A 1073 123.43 -48.44 -88.43
N ARG A 1074 124.15 -48.20 -89.53
CA ARG A 1074 125.55 -47.77 -89.57
C ARG A 1074 125.70 -46.55 -90.48
N GLN A 1075 126.28 -45.46 -89.99
CA GLN A 1075 126.68 -44.33 -90.84
C GLN A 1075 127.91 -44.72 -91.68
N ARG A 1076 127.93 -44.32 -92.97
CA ARG A 1076 129.02 -44.67 -93.89
C ARG A 1076 129.79 -43.47 -94.42
N TRP A 1077 129.13 -42.32 -94.57
CA TRP A 1077 129.74 -41.04 -94.97
C TRP A 1077 129.03 -39.86 -94.27
N ASN A 1078 129.57 -38.63 -94.36
CA ASN A 1078 128.97 -37.43 -93.78
C ASN A 1078 127.58 -37.10 -94.36
N ASP A 1079 127.24 -37.71 -95.49
CA ASP A 1079 126.02 -37.58 -96.26
C ASP A 1079 125.25 -38.90 -96.41
N VAL A 1080 125.69 -40.06 -95.85
CA VAL A 1080 125.09 -41.39 -96.13
C VAL A 1080 125.00 -42.35 -94.93
N LEU A 1081 123.86 -43.07 -94.83
CA LEU A 1081 123.55 -44.11 -93.84
C LEU A 1081 123.17 -45.46 -94.50
N VAL A 1082 123.37 -46.58 -93.81
CA VAL A 1082 123.03 -47.96 -94.28
C VAL A 1082 122.41 -48.78 -93.14
N PHE A 1083 121.42 -49.62 -93.44
CA PHE A 1083 120.81 -50.59 -92.51
C PHE A 1083 121.45 -51.98 -92.63
N ASP A 1084 121.58 -52.70 -91.52
CA ASP A 1084 122.14 -54.05 -91.49
C ASP A 1084 121.06 -55.12 -91.77
N ASN A 1085 121.15 -55.74 -92.96
CA ASN A 1085 120.32 -56.88 -93.37
C ASN A 1085 121.17 -58.12 -93.70
N SER A 1086 122.24 -58.35 -92.93
CA SER A 1086 123.14 -59.51 -93.09
C SER A 1086 122.43 -60.86 -93.20
N ASN A 1087 121.27 -61.01 -92.57
CA ASN A 1087 120.48 -62.25 -92.56
C ASN A 1087 119.46 -62.36 -93.72
N GLY A 1088 119.12 -61.27 -94.42
CA GLY A 1088 118.12 -61.26 -95.50
C GLY A 1088 116.64 -61.36 -95.06
N ASP A 1089 116.35 -61.20 -93.77
CA ASP A 1089 115.00 -61.26 -93.20
C ASP A 1089 114.12 -60.07 -93.63
N TYR A 1090 114.74 -58.89 -93.82
CA TYR A 1090 114.08 -57.65 -94.18
C TYR A 1090 114.00 -57.46 -95.69
N VAL A 1091 112.83 -57.02 -96.17
CA VAL A 1091 112.51 -56.91 -97.60
C VAL A 1091 112.09 -55.50 -98.03
N GLN A 1092 111.78 -54.61 -97.07
CA GLN A 1092 111.44 -53.21 -97.31
C GLN A 1092 111.99 -52.32 -96.20
N TRP A 1093 112.24 -51.06 -96.54
CA TRP A 1093 112.72 -50.02 -95.63
C TRP A 1093 111.93 -48.73 -95.85
N GLN A 1094 111.77 -47.95 -94.79
CA GLN A 1094 111.37 -46.55 -94.86
C GLN A 1094 112.22 -45.77 -93.86
N TRP A 1095 113.10 -44.90 -94.36
CA TRP A 1095 113.93 -44.06 -93.51
C TRP A 1095 113.16 -42.83 -93.00
N PHE A 1096 113.54 -42.37 -91.82
CA PHE A 1096 113.00 -41.20 -91.14
C PHE A 1096 114.15 -40.27 -90.75
N LYS A 1097 113.92 -38.95 -90.77
CA LYS A 1097 114.80 -37.90 -90.25
C LYS A 1097 114.01 -37.06 -89.25
N ASN A 1098 114.54 -36.86 -88.04
CA ASN A 1098 113.91 -36.11 -86.95
C ASN A 1098 112.43 -36.53 -86.72
N GLY A 1099 112.15 -37.84 -86.73
CA GLY A 1099 110.79 -38.39 -86.59
C GLY A 1099 109.90 -38.31 -87.83
N THR A 1100 110.33 -37.66 -88.91
CA THR A 1100 109.55 -37.47 -90.14
C THR A 1100 110.01 -38.46 -91.22
N SER A 1101 109.09 -39.13 -91.91
CA SER A 1101 109.45 -40.05 -93.01
C SER A 1101 110.10 -39.30 -94.18
N ILE A 1102 111.16 -39.88 -94.74
CA ILE A 1102 111.88 -39.28 -95.87
C ILE A 1102 111.31 -39.88 -97.16
N SER A 1103 110.72 -39.03 -98.01
CA SER A 1103 110.10 -39.46 -99.26
C SER A 1103 111.10 -40.16 -100.19
N ASN A 1104 110.70 -41.30 -100.75
CA ASN A 1104 111.49 -42.18 -101.63
C ASN A 1104 112.77 -42.79 -101.02
N ALA A 1105 113.04 -42.59 -99.73
CA ALA A 1105 114.11 -43.26 -98.99
C ALA A 1105 113.68 -44.69 -98.59
N ASN A 1106 113.50 -45.54 -99.61
CA ASN A 1106 112.88 -46.86 -99.48
C ASN A 1106 113.88 -48.03 -99.63
N GLN A 1107 115.18 -47.71 -99.77
CA GLN A 1107 116.26 -48.69 -99.94
C GLN A 1107 116.96 -49.00 -98.60
N GLN A 1108 117.81 -50.02 -98.60
CA GLN A 1108 118.65 -50.38 -97.44
C GLN A 1108 119.66 -49.27 -97.04
N TYR A 1109 119.78 -48.19 -97.81
CA TYR A 1109 120.62 -47.04 -97.52
C TYR A 1109 119.88 -45.72 -97.84
N TYR A 1110 120.39 -44.61 -97.31
CA TYR A 1110 119.86 -43.26 -97.51
C TYR A 1110 120.99 -42.22 -97.60
N ASN A 1111 120.81 -41.15 -98.39
CA ASN A 1111 121.78 -40.05 -98.53
C ASN A 1111 121.16 -38.63 -98.56
N GLU A 1112 121.90 -37.64 -98.06
CA GLU A 1112 121.48 -36.23 -97.97
C GLU A 1112 122.63 -35.23 -98.31
N PRO A 1113 122.64 -34.63 -99.52
CA PRO A 1113 123.76 -33.81 -100.01
C PRO A 1113 124.06 -32.50 -99.25
N ALA A 1114 123.14 -32.02 -98.41
CA ALA A 1114 123.35 -30.82 -97.57
C ALA A 1114 124.19 -31.12 -96.30
N GLY A 1115 124.67 -32.36 -96.15
CA GLY A 1115 125.24 -32.91 -94.94
C GLY A 1115 124.15 -33.52 -94.05
N LEU A 1116 124.42 -34.69 -93.47
CA LEU A 1116 123.52 -35.29 -92.48
C LEU A 1116 123.43 -34.36 -91.25
N ASN A 1117 122.21 -33.92 -90.95
CA ASN A 1117 121.92 -32.96 -89.90
C ASN A 1117 120.54 -33.27 -89.31
N GLY A 1118 120.48 -34.33 -88.52
CA GLY A 1118 119.25 -34.82 -87.89
C GLY A 1118 119.46 -36.16 -87.20
N SER A 1119 118.41 -36.65 -86.52
CA SER A 1119 118.30 -37.99 -85.97
C SER A 1119 117.57 -38.92 -86.94
N TYR A 1120 118.27 -39.91 -87.48
CA TYR A 1120 117.76 -40.82 -88.50
C TYR A 1120 117.53 -42.22 -87.95
N TYR A 1121 116.37 -42.81 -88.23
CA TYR A 1121 116.09 -44.23 -88.02
C TYR A 1121 115.40 -44.82 -89.25
N VAL A 1122 115.18 -46.14 -89.26
CA VAL A 1122 114.44 -46.82 -90.31
C VAL A 1122 113.41 -47.74 -89.69
N ILE A 1123 112.23 -47.84 -90.32
CA ILE A 1123 111.31 -48.95 -90.10
C ILE A 1123 111.61 -49.96 -91.20
N ALA A 1124 112.02 -51.17 -90.79
CA ALA A 1124 112.32 -52.27 -91.70
C ALA A 1124 111.23 -53.34 -91.58
N THR A 1125 110.62 -53.69 -92.70
CA THR A 1125 109.55 -54.71 -92.77
C THR A 1125 110.17 -56.08 -93.07
N THR A 1126 109.85 -57.07 -92.25
CA THR A 1126 110.23 -58.47 -92.48
C THR A 1126 109.45 -59.09 -93.63
N ARG A 1127 109.90 -60.23 -94.15
CA ARG A 1127 109.18 -60.97 -95.21
C ARG A 1127 107.73 -61.35 -94.85
N ASN A 1128 107.41 -61.50 -93.57
CA ASN A 1128 106.07 -61.79 -93.07
C ASN A 1128 105.23 -60.53 -92.72
N GLY A 1129 105.74 -59.32 -93.01
CA GLY A 1129 104.99 -58.07 -92.86
C GLY A 1129 105.12 -57.38 -91.49
N GLU A 1130 105.91 -57.92 -90.57
CA GLU A 1130 106.14 -57.29 -89.25
C GLU A 1130 107.09 -56.10 -89.40
N GLN A 1131 106.70 -54.95 -88.84
CA GLN A 1131 107.48 -53.71 -88.90
C GLN A 1131 108.35 -53.56 -87.66
N HIS A 1132 109.66 -53.60 -87.84
CA HIS A 1132 110.64 -53.41 -86.76
C HIS A 1132 111.26 -52.02 -86.91
N GLN A 1133 111.02 -51.14 -85.93
CA GLN A 1133 111.72 -49.85 -85.83
C GLN A 1133 113.13 -50.04 -85.25
N SER A 1134 114.12 -49.48 -85.94
CA SER A 1134 115.49 -49.35 -85.42
C SER A 1134 115.66 -48.17 -84.46
N CYS A 1135 116.75 -48.16 -83.71
CA CYS A 1135 117.25 -46.96 -83.02
C CYS A 1135 117.78 -45.89 -84.00
N ALA A 1136 118.19 -44.71 -83.49
CA ALA A 1136 118.46 -43.49 -84.29
C ALA A 1136 119.86 -42.82 -84.08
N VAL A 1137 120.27 -41.90 -84.98
CA VAL A 1137 121.66 -41.29 -85.11
C VAL A 1137 121.59 -39.78 -85.63
N THR A 1138 122.25 -38.68 -85.10
CA THR A 1138 121.62 -37.39 -84.48
C THR A 1138 122.04 -35.83 -84.74
N ALA A 1139 121.18 -34.74 -84.41
CA ALA A 1139 121.37 -33.16 -84.36
C ALA A 1139 120.37 -32.13 -83.52
N ASN A 1140 120.35 -30.71 -83.59
CA ASN A 1140 119.77 -29.62 -82.59
C ASN A 1140 119.28 -28.08 -83.00
N GLY A 1141 118.63 -27.15 -82.15
CA GLY A 1141 118.37 -25.59 -82.30
C GLY A 1141 117.34 -24.65 -81.41
N GLY A 1142 117.26 -23.23 -81.40
CA GLY A 1142 116.19 -22.27 -80.72
C GLY A 1142 116.32 -20.63 -80.51
N THR A 1143 115.27 -19.75 -80.13
CA THR A 1143 115.19 -18.16 -79.97
C THR A 1143 114.01 -17.36 -79.12
N ALA A 1144 113.94 -15.96 -78.88
CA ALA A 1144 112.90 -15.11 -78.06
C ALA A 1144 112.73 -13.45 -78.12
N THR A 1145 111.72 -12.67 -77.50
CA THR A 1145 111.39 -11.11 -77.52
C THR A 1145 110.52 -10.32 -76.36
N ALA A 1146 110.06 -8.98 -76.43
CA ALA A 1146 109.37 -8.01 -75.39
C ALA A 1146 108.48 -6.73 -75.91
N LEU A 1147 107.82 -5.61 -75.33
CA LEU A 1147 107.51 -4.80 -74.02
C LEU A 1147 106.45 -3.52 -74.07
N LEU A 1148 105.99 -2.79 -72.96
CA LEU A 1148 105.46 -1.30 -72.71
C LEU A 1148 103.93 -0.82 -72.30
N LYS A 1149 103.58 0.40 -71.64
CA LYS A 1149 102.20 0.94 -71.07
C LYS A 1149 101.93 2.50 -70.61
N VAL A 1150 100.66 3.10 -70.45
CA VAL A 1150 100.19 4.37 -69.63
C VAL A 1150 98.60 4.67 -69.46
N ALA A 1151 98.04 5.73 -68.72
CA ALA A 1151 96.56 6.04 -68.47
C ALA A 1151 96.02 7.49 -68.04
N PRO A 1152 94.69 7.81 -68.06
CA PRO A 1152 93.65 7.21 -68.88
C PRO A 1152 93.93 7.50 -70.35
N ASN A 1153 93.75 6.49 -71.17
CA ASN A 1153 94.09 6.52 -72.59
C ASN A 1153 93.04 5.62 -73.28
N PRO A 1154 92.04 6.18 -73.99
CA PRO A 1154 91.90 7.59 -74.37
C PRO A 1154 91.52 8.55 -73.21
N ALA A 1155 91.75 9.84 -73.43
CA ALA A 1155 91.35 10.95 -72.56
C ALA A 1155 90.41 11.92 -73.29
N LYS A 1156 89.53 12.63 -72.58
CA LYS A 1156 88.57 13.56 -73.22
C LYS A 1156 89.22 14.92 -73.51
N PRO A 1157 88.84 15.63 -74.59
CA PRO A 1157 89.33 16.98 -74.87
C PRO A 1157 89.04 17.93 -73.70
N GLY A 1158 90.02 18.78 -73.35
CA GLY A 1158 89.94 19.71 -72.21
C GLY A 1158 90.01 19.08 -70.82
N SER A 1159 90.01 17.75 -70.68
CA SER A 1159 90.02 17.06 -69.37
C SER A 1159 91.43 16.81 -68.82
N THR A 1160 91.56 16.64 -67.50
CA THR A 1160 92.84 16.30 -66.85
C THR A 1160 93.14 14.79 -66.87
N VAL A 1161 94.38 14.42 -67.18
CA VAL A 1161 94.92 13.04 -67.13
C VAL A 1161 96.00 12.90 -66.07
N THR A 1162 96.40 11.67 -65.75
CA THR A 1162 97.37 11.37 -64.69
C THR A 1162 98.54 10.56 -65.22
N VAL A 1163 99.71 11.17 -65.37
CA VAL A 1163 100.91 10.47 -65.82
C VAL A 1163 101.60 9.77 -64.64
N THR A 1164 101.87 8.48 -64.81
CA THR A 1164 102.63 7.64 -63.87
C THR A 1164 103.84 6.99 -64.54
N CYS A 1165 104.92 6.83 -63.79
CA CYS A 1165 106.15 6.15 -64.19
C CYS A 1165 106.77 5.44 -62.98
N ASN A 1166 107.72 4.51 -63.19
CA ASN A 1166 108.40 3.81 -62.09
C ASN A 1166 109.72 4.48 -61.64
N TYR A 1167 109.91 5.76 -61.94
CA TYR A 1167 111.08 6.53 -61.47
C TYR A 1167 110.86 7.10 -60.06
N ALA A 1168 111.91 7.09 -59.24
CA ALA A 1168 111.85 7.51 -57.84
C ALA A 1168 111.74 9.05 -57.67
N PRO A 1169 111.09 9.57 -56.61
CA PRO A 1169 110.81 11.01 -56.46
C PRO A 1169 112.03 11.93 -56.56
N ALA A 1170 113.19 11.52 -56.03
CA ALA A 1170 114.42 12.32 -56.07
C ALA A 1170 114.95 12.56 -57.50
N LEU A 1171 114.64 11.68 -58.46
CA LEU A 1171 115.00 11.86 -59.87
C LEU A 1171 114.11 12.89 -60.59
N LEU A 1172 113.00 13.30 -59.96
CA LEU A 1172 112.01 14.22 -60.53
C LEU A 1172 112.22 15.68 -60.09
N THR A 1173 113.11 15.95 -59.14
CA THR A 1173 113.46 17.31 -58.72
C THR A 1173 114.10 18.07 -59.88
N GLY A 1174 113.39 19.08 -60.40
CA GLY A 1174 113.78 19.84 -61.60
C GLY A 1174 113.49 19.15 -62.93
N ALA A 1175 112.86 17.97 -62.93
CA ALA A 1175 112.44 17.29 -64.15
C ALA A 1175 111.27 18.04 -64.83
N LYS A 1176 111.11 17.81 -66.14
CA LYS A 1176 110.07 18.45 -66.96
C LYS A 1176 109.19 17.39 -67.58
N LEU A 1177 107.87 17.58 -67.45
CA LEU A 1177 106.87 16.77 -68.13
C LEU A 1177 106.25 17.63 -69.23
N GLN A 1178 106.44 17.20 -70.48
CA GLN A 1178 105.94 17.90 -71.65
C GLN A 1178 104.84 17.07 -72.33
N LEU A 1179 103.72 17.73 -72.62
CA LEU A 1179 102.74 17.25 -73.59
C LEU A 1179 103.03 17.90 -74.94
N THR A 1180 103.47 17.10 -75.90
CA THR A 1180 103.74 17.53 -77.27
C THR A 1180 102.69 16.98 -78.22
N SER A 1181 102.32 17.75 -79.25
CA SER A 1181 101.69 17.17 -80.45
C SER A 1181 102.59 16.12 -81.09
N VAL A 1182 102.06 15.25 -81.94
CA VAL A 1182 102.89 14.37 -82.80
C VAL A 1182 103.81 15.16 -83.75
N THR A 1183 103.58 16.46 -83.95
CA THR A 1183 104.48 17.38 -84.67
C THR A 1183 105.57 18.01 -83.79
N GLY A 1184 105.66 17.65 -82.50
CA GLY A 1184 106.71 18.10 -81.58
C GLY A 1184 106.48 19.45 -80.88
N THR A 1185 105.42 20.18 -81.22
CA THR A 1185 105.07 21.45 -80.55
C THR A 1185 104.63 21.19 -79.12
N VAL A 1186 105.29 21.83 -78.14
CA VAL A 1186 104.91 21.74 -76.72
C VAL A 1186 103.61 22.50 -76.49
N VAL A 1187 102.58 21.79 -76.02
CA VAL A 1187 101.23 22.34 -75.78
C VAL A 1187 101.04 22.66 -74.29
N GLN A 1188 101.62 21.85 -73.40
CA GLN A 1188 101.71 22.12 -71.96
C GLN A 1188 103.04 21.60 -71.42
N GLN A 1189 103.60 22.30 -70.44
CA GLN A 1189 104.79 21.87 -69.69
C GLN A 1189 104.59 22.09 -68.19
N ILE A 1190 104.89 21.06 -67.39
CA ILE A 1190 104.96 21.15 -65.93
C ILE A 1190 106.44 21.10 -65.51
N ASN A 1191 106.88 22.07 -64.71
CA ASN A 1191 108.26 22.21 -64.23
C ASN A 1191 108.48 21.64 -62.81
N ASN A 1192 107.40 21.44 -62.04
CA ASN A 1192 107.43 20.82 -60.71
C ASN A 1192 106.79 19.43 -60.80
N VAL A 1193 107.50 18.48 -61.43
CA VAL A 1193 107.01 17.13 -61.69
C VAL A 1193 107.09 16.26 -60.43
N THR A 1194 106.06 15.47 -60.19
CA THR A 1194 106.00 14.43 -59.16
C THR A 1194 105.67 13.06 -59.79
N PRO A 1195 105.80 11.91 -59.09
CA PRO A 1195 105.55 10.59 -59.68
C PRO A 1195 104.12 10.38 -60.21
N VAL A 1196 103.19 11.24 -59.80
CA VAL A 1196 101.79 11.30 -60.22
C VAL A 1196 101.48 12.75 -60.61
N THR A 1197 101.81 13.12 -61.84
CA THR A 1197 101.62 14.49 -62.35
C THR A 1197 100.38 14.58 -63.23
N GLN A 1198 99.55 15.61 -63.03
CA GLN A 1198 98.41 15.89 -63.89
C GLN A 1198 98.77 16.81 -65.07
N LEU A 1199 98.13 16.56 -66.21
CA LEU A 1199 98.19 17.38 -67.42
C LEU A 1199 96.75 17.64 -67.91
N THR A 1200 96.48 18.84 -68.41
CA THR A 1200 95.20 19.19 -69.02
C THR A 1200 95.28 18.93 -70.51
N MET A 1201 94.40 18.08 -71.05
CA MET A 1201 94.40 17.77 -72.47
C MET A 1201 93.94 18.98 -73.29
N PRO A 1202 94.48 19.17 -74.51
CA PRO A 1202 93.99 20.20 -75.43
C PRO A 1202 92.49 20.03 -75.72
N PRO A 1203 91.79 21.11 -76.12
CA PRO A 1203 90.40 21.02 -76.56
C PRO A 1203 90.23 20.32 -77.92
N THR A 1204 91.33 19.96 -78.59
CA THR A 1204 91.36 19.26 -79.88
C THR A 1204 91.61 17.76 -79.67
N SER A 1205 90.75 16.91 -80.22
CA SER A 1205 90.99 15.46 -80.28
C SER A 1205 92.18 15.14 -81.21
N GLY A 1206 93.00 14.15 -80.85
CA GLY A 1206 94.18 13.76 -81.61
C GLY A 1206 95.15 12.87 -80.84
N MET A 1207 96.20 12.39 -81.51
CA MET A 1207 97.34 11.72 -80.86
C MET A 1207 98.33 12.76 -80.35
N TYR A 1208 98.78 12.57 -79.12
CA TYR A 1208 99.83 13.37 -78.47
C TYR A 1208 100.92 12.43 -77.92
N VAL A 1209 102.12 12.98 -77.73
CA VAL A 1209 103.24 12.27 -77.10
C VAL A 1209 103.52 12.90 -75.76
N ILE A 1210 103.50 12.09 -74.70
CA ILE A 1210 103.96 12.46 -73.38
C ILE A 1210 105.45 12.13 -73.32
N THR A 1211 106.26 13.15 -73.04
CA THR A 1211 107.70 13.00 -72.80
C THR A 1211 108.00 13.34 -71.34
N LEU A 1212 108.53 12.36 -70.61
CA LEU A 1212 109.23 12.61 -69.36
C LEU A 1212 110.71 12.90 -69.68
N LEU A 1213 111.20 14.04 -69.23
CA LEU A 1213 112.62 14.41 -69.31
C LEU A 1213 113.15 14.65 -67.90
N LEU A 1214 114.00 13.73 -67.43
CA LEU A 1214 114.68 13.82 -66.14
C LEU A 1214 115.79 14.88 -66.18
N ASN A 1215 116.20 15.39 -65.02
CA ASN A 1215 117.26 16.41 -64.92
C ASN A 1215 118.65 15.92 -65.37
N ASN A 1216 118.83 14.61 -65.58
CA ASN A 1216 120.02 13.99 -66.19
C ASN A 1216 119.95 13.87 -67.73
N GLY A 1217 118.87 14.34 -68.36
CA GLY A 1217 118.66 14.26 -69.81
C GLY A 1217 118.08 12.94 -70.33
N GLN A 1218 117.85 11.93 -69.48
CA GLN A 1218 117.22 10.68 -69.92
C GLN A 1218 115.76 10.91 -70.31
N LYS A 1219 115.40 10.39 -71.49
CA LYS A 1219 114.09 10.54 -72.12
C LYS A 1219 113.37 9.19 -72.24
N THR A 1220 112.07 9.19 -72.00
CA THR A 1220 111.18 8.08 -72.38
C THR A 1220 109.86 8.65 -72.89
N THR A 1221 109.30 8.04 -73.94
CA THR A 1221 108.16 8.57 -74.70
C THR A 1221 107.02 7.58 -74.73
N LEU A 1222 105.79 8.06 -74.52
CA LEU A 1222 104.60 7.27 -74.81
C LEU A 1222 103.49 8.08 -75.47
N ASN A 1223 102.69 7.39 -76.28
CA ASN A 1223 101.64 7.94 -77.10
C ASN A 1223 100.29 7.88 -76.35
N ILE A 1224 99.57 9.00 -76.29
CA ILE A 1224 98.24 9.12 -75.69
C ILE A 1224 97.24 9.63 -76.73
N LEU A 1225 96.01 9.06 -76.72
CA LEU A 1225 94.91 9.48 -77.58
C LEU A 1225 93.97 10.40 -76.80
N VAL A 1226 93.68 11.59 -77.34
CA VAL A 1226 92.60 12.47 -76.89
C VAL A 1226 91.41 12.30 -77.82
N LYS A 1227 90.25 11.90 -77.29
CA LYS A 1227 89.01 11.65 -78.04
C LYS A 1227 87.76 11.98 -77.22
#